data_AF-A0A7L6LCN2-F1
#
_entry.id   AF-A0A7L6LCN2-F1
#
_cell.length_a   1.000
_cell.length_b   1.000
_cell.length_c   1.000
_cell.angle_alpha   90.00
_cell.angle_beta   90.00
_cell.angle_gamma   90.00
#
_symmetry.space_group_name_H-M   'P 1'
#
loop_
_entity.id
_entity.type
_entity.pdbx_description
1 polymer ?
#
loop_
_entity_poly.entity_id
_entity_poly.type
_entity_poly.pdbx_seq_one_letter_code
_entity_poly.pdbx_strand_id
1 'polypeptide(L)'
;MSEPLIVGIRHHSPACARLVKSLIESKQPRYVLIEGPADFNDRVDELFLVHQLPVAIYSYCQYQDGVAPGRGAWTPFAEFSPEWQALHAARSIQAQTWFIDLPCWAQSEEDEDEPVAANDHQALLLLATSMDNSDTLWDHLFEDESQQSTLQSALAQYFVQLRGNDAGDSVNRQREAFMARWIAWAMQQNNGNVLVVCGGWHAPALEKLWRQYSQEERKPRLPSLPDAVTGCYLTPYSEKRLDVLAGYLSGMPAPVWQNWCWKFGLQRAGELLLKTILTRLRQHHLPASTADMAAAHLHAMALAQLRGHRLPLRSDWLDALAGSLIKEALNAPLPWSYRGIIHPDTDPILLTLIDTLAGARFGKLAPSTPQPPLPKDVTSELERTEITLPSNLALNRFTPCGLVQSQVLHRLAILEIPGIVRQQGSTLTLAGNGEEQWKLTLPLSQHAALIEAACFGATLLEAARNKLEADMLDAGGIGNITTCLSQAALAGLESFSQQLLEQLTLLIAQENQFAEMGQALEVLYALWRLDETGGMQGALILQTTLCAAIDRTLWLCESNGRPDEKEFHAHLHSWQALCHILRDLHCGIQLPGVSLSAALALLERRSQAIHATALDRGAALGALMRLEHPNASAESALDMLAQLSPTESGEALHGLLALARHQLASQPAFIAGFSTHLNQLSDADFINALPDLRAAMAWLPPRERGALAHQVLEHYQLAQLPVPALQMPLHCPPQTIAHHQQLEQQALASLQHWGVFHV
;
A
#
# COMPACT_ATOMS: atom_id res chain seq x y z
N MET A 1 11.65 -1.84 53.62
CA MET A 1 11.44 -2.57 52.35
C MET A 1 12.37 -1.92 51.34
N SER A 2 13.15 -2.71 50.60
CA SER A 2 13.90 -2.19 49.45
C SER A 2 12.90 -1.57 48.46
N GLU A 3 13.27 -0.51 47.75
CA GLU A 3 12.47 0.00 46.62
C GLU A 3 12.83 -0.75 45.34
N PRO A 4 11.90 -0.89 44.36
CA PRO A 4 12.25 -1.43 43.05
C PRO A 4 13.17 -0.46 42.31
N LEU A 5 14.17 -0.98 41.60
CA LEU A 5 14.99 -0.19 40.70
C LEU A 5 14.33 -0.12 39.32
N ILE A 6 13.69 1.00 38.99
CA ILE A 6 13.04 1.22 37.70
C ILE A 6 14.02 1.93 36.76
N VAL A 7 14.29 1.31 35.61
CA VAL A 7 15.23 1.81 34.60
C VAL A 7 14.45 2.14 33.33
N GLY A 8 14.22 3.43 33.11
CA GLY A 8 13.69 3.95 31.86
C GLY A 8 14.74 3.86 30.74
N ILE A 9 14.37 3.24 29.62
CA ILE A 9 15.26 3.07 28.46
C ILE A 9 14.67 3.68 27.21
N ARG A 10 15.50 3.79 26.18
CA ARG A 10 15.04 3.87 24.80
C ARG A 10 15.27 2.52 24.12
N HIS A 11 14.25 1.99 23.46
CA HIS A 11 14.34 0.73 22.76
C HIS A 11 15.44 0.81 21.69
N HIS A 12 16.20 -0.27 21.53
CA HIS A 12 17.28 -0.35 20.54
C HIS A 12 18.45 0.63 20.75
N SER A 13 18.61 1.22 21.94
CA SER A 13 19.79 2.01 22.33
C SER A 13 20.94 1.11 22.83
N PRO A 14 22.12 1.10 22.16
CA PRO A 14 23.29 0.39 22.65
C PRO A 14 23.75 0.86 24.05
N ALA A 15 23.67 2.17 24.34
CA ALA A 15 24.01 2.71 25.64
C ALA A 15 23.08 2.18 26.76
N CYS A 16 21.76 2.21 26.54
CA CYS A 16 20.79 1.62 27.47
C CYS A 16 21.01 0.11 27.64
N ALA A 17 21.34 -0.62 26.57
CA ALA A 17 21.56 -2.05 26.64
C ALA A 17 22.77 -2.42 27.51
N ARG A 18 23.87 -1.67 27.40
CA ARG A 18 25.05 -1.82 28.28
C ARG A 18 24.70 -1.48 29.73
N LEU A 19 23.95 -0.41 29.95
CA LEU A 19 23.53 0.02 31.28
C LEU A 19 22.69 -1.06 31.97
N VAL A 20 21.62 -1.53 31.31
CA VAL A 20 20.71 -2.53 31.85
C VAL A 20 21.44 -3.83 32.18
N LYS A 21 22.29 -4.31 31.25
CA LYS A 21 23.12 -5.49 31.48
C LYS A 21 24.00 -5.33 32.72
N SER A 22 24.74 -4.22 32.81
CA SER A 22 25.64 -3.93 33.93
C SER A 22 24.89 -3.81 35.26
N LEU A 23 23.69 -3.21 35.27
CA LEU A 23 22.86 -3.08 36.47
C LEU A 23 22.37 -4.45 36.95
N ILE A 24 21.89 -5.32 36.05
CA ILE A 24 21.44 -6.66 36.42
C ILE A 24 22.61 -7.50 36.95
N GLU A 25 23.75 -7.51 36.24
CA GLU A 25 24.94 -8.27 36.65
C GLU A 25 25.53 -7.79 37.99
N SER A 26 25.50 -6.48 38.26
CA SER A 26 26.06 -5.93 39.51
C SER A 26 25.09 -5.98 40.70
N LYS A 27 23.79 -5.73 40.48
CA LYS A 27 22.78 -5.70 41.55
C LYS A 27 22.22 -7.06 41.90
N GLN A 28 22.38 -8.05 41.01
CA GLN A 28 21.90 -9.43 41.18
C GLN A 28 20.44 -9.47 41.68
N PRO A 29 19.49 -8.78 40.98
CA PRO A 29 18.10 -8.75 41.41
C PRO A 29 17.48 -10.15 41.38
N ARG A 30 16.53 -10.40 42.27
CA ARG A 30 15.78 -11.66 42.28
C ARG A 30 14.72 -11.69 41.19
N TYR A 31 14.14 -10.53 40.87
CA TYR A 31 13.15 -10.36 39.81
C TYR A 31 13.63 -9.31 38.81
N VAL A 32 13.54 -9.65 37.53
CA VAL A 32 13.73 -8.72 36.42
C VAL A 32 12.43 -8.63 35.64
N LEU A 33 11.79 -7.47 35.70
CA LEU A 33 10.53 -7.19 35.03
C LEU A 33 10.82 -6.37 33.77
N ILE A 34 10.31 -6.80 32.62
CA ILE A 34 10.66 -6.22 31.32
C ILE A 34 9.38 -5.79 30.61
N GLU A 35 9.35 -4.57 30.07
CA GLU A 35 8.28 -4.15 29.16
C GLU A 35 8.29 -5.04 27.91
N GLY A 36 7.22 -5.81 27.79
CA GLY A 36 6.98 -6.76 26.73
C GLY A 36 5.67 -7.47 26.99
N PRO A 37 5.11 -8.16 25.99
CA PRO A 37 3.74 -8.65 26.04
C PRO A 37 3.61 -9.82 27.01
N ALA A 38 2.80 -9.64 28.06
CA ALA A 38 2.69 -10.60 29.15
C ALA A 38 2.02 -11.93 28.74
N ASP A 39 1.37 -11.99 27.58
CA ASP A 39 0.83 -13.23 26.97
C ASP A 39 1.92 -14.17 26.41
N PHE A 40 3.18 -13.70 26.34
CA PHE A 40 4.32 -14.51 25.96
C PHE A 40 5.04 -15.15 27.17
N ASN A 41 4.65 -14.82 28.41
CA ASN A 41 5.36 -15.26 29.62
C ASN A 41 5.55 -16.77 29.75
N ASP A 42 4.53 -17.57 29.42
CA ASP A 42 4.60 -19.03 29.52
C ASP A 42 5.53 -19.67 28.46
N ARG A 43 6.02 -18.87 27.51
CA ARG A 43 6.87 -19.26 26.38
C ARG A 43 8.17 -18.46 26.31
N VAL A 44 8.51 -17.69 27.35
CA VAL A 44 9.76 -16.91 27.41
C VAL A 44 11.00 -17.75 27.15
N ASP A 45 10.97 -19.04 27.49
CA ASP A 45 12.07 -19.97 27.19
C ASP A 45 12.39 -20.10 25.69
N GLU A 46 11.40 -19.87 24.82
CA GLU A 46 11.60 -19.89 23.37
C GLU A 46 12.61 -18.83 22.90
N LEU A 47 12.67 -17.66 23.56
CA LEU A 47 13.61 -16.57 23.20
C LEU A 47 15.08 -16.96 23.40
N PHE A 48 15.36 -18.01 24.18
CA PHE A 48 16.73 -18.47 24.45
C PHE A 48 17.18 -19.60 23.51
N LEU A 49 16.35 -19.98 22.54
CA LEU A 49 16.77 -20.83 21.44
C LEU A 49 17.82 -20.10 20.58
N VAL A 50 18.54 -20.85 19.74
CA VAL A 50 19.66 -20.34 18.92
C VAL A 50 19.13 -19.60 17.68
N HIS A 51 18.48 -18.46 17.92
CA HIS A 51 17.99 -17.56 16.89
C HIS A 51 19.10 -16.76 16.22
N GLN A 52 18.85 -16.31 14.99
CA GLN A 52 19.60 -15.21 14.36
C GLN A 52 18.75 -13.95 14.45
N LEU A 53 19.23 -12.93 15.16
CA LEU A 53 18.52 -11.66 15.32
C LEU A 53 18.58 -10.80 14.04
N PRO A 54 17.57 -9.92 13.79
CA PRO A 54 16.49 -9.59 14.71
C PRO A 54 15.27 -10.51 14.62
N VAL A 55 14.63 -10.74 15.75
CA VAL A 55 13.35 -11.48 15.86
C VAL A 55 12.34 -10.60 16.57
N ALA A 56 11.06 -10.86 16.41
CA ALA A 56 10.03 -10.13 17.12
C ALA A 56 8.99 -11.06 17.71
N ILE A 57 8.43 -10.67 18.84
CA ILE A 57 7.17 -11.22 19.31
C ILE A 57 6.06 -10.48 18.54
N TYR A 58 5.19 -11.24 17.88
CA TYR A 58 3.98 -10.75 17.25
C TYR A 58 2.78 -11.17 18.08
N SER A 59 2.12 -10.20 18.72
CA SER A 59 0.84 -10.42 19.41
C SER A 59 -0.30 -10.04 18.45
N TYR A 60 -1.39 -10.81 18.44
CA TYR A 60 -2.54 -10.54 17.60
C TYR A 60 -3.87 -10.91 18.26
N CYS A 61 -4.95 -10.36 17.71
CA CYS A 61 -6.33 -10.68 18.02
C CYS A 61 -7.18 -10.68 16.76
N GLN A 62 -8.06 -11.67 16.66
CA GLN A 62 -9.04 -11.82 15.60
C GLN A 62 -10.42 -11.85 16.25
N TYR A 63 -11.29 -10.88 15.92
CA TYR A 63 -12.67 -10.85 16.39
C TYR A 63 -13.54 -11.84 15.61
N GLN A 64 -14.46 -12.51 16.29
CA GLN A 64 -15.33 -13.54 15.69
C GLN A 64 -16.59 -12.98 15.04
N ASP A 65 -16.96 -11.73 15.34
CA ASP A 65 -18.17 -11.08 14.82
C ASP A 65 -18.02 -10.53 13.38
N GLY A 66 -16.79 -10.48 12.85
CA GLY A 66 -16.49 -10.04 11.48
C GLY A 66 -16.73 -8.54 11.25
N VAL A 67 -17.04 -7.77 12.29
CA VAL A 67 -17.34 -6.33 12.19
C VAL A 67 -16.09 -5.49 12.33
N ALA A 68 -15.09 -5.95 13.11
CA ALA A 68 -13.83 -5.24 13.32
C ALA A 68 -12.65 -6.05 12.78
N PRO A 69 -11.69 -5.41 12.07
CA PRO A 69 -10.48 -6.08 11.63
C PRO A 69 -9.66 -6.57 12.82
N GLY A 70 -8.93 -7.67 12.62
CA GLY A 70 -7.98 -8.15 13.62
C GLY A 70 -6.90 -7.10 13.91
N ARG A 71 -6.40 -7.07 15.15
CA ARG A 71 -5.31 -6.16 15.58
C ARG A 71 -4.03 -6.95 15.80
N GLY A 72 -2.88 -6.34 15.54
CA GLY A 72 -1.59 -6.95 15.84
C GLY A 72 -0.49 -5.93 16.12
N ALA A 73 0.51 -6.33 16.91
CA ALA A 73 1.63 -5.47 17.28
C ALA A 73 2.94 -6.26 17.36
N TRP A 74 4.05 -5.53 17.16
CA TRP A 74 5.41 -6.07 17.19
C TRP A 74 6.18 -5.60 18.41
N THR A 75 6.80 -6.55 19.08
CA THR A 75 7.88 -6.29 20.06
C THR A 75 9.18 -6.87 19.50
N PRO A 76 9.93 -6.10 18.69
CA PRO A 76 11.16 -6.57 18.07
C PRO A 76 12.34 -6.55 19.04
N PHE A 77 13.27 -7.47 18.82
CA PHE A 77 14.52 -7.61 19.54
C PHE A 77 15.68 -7.69 18.56
N ALA A 78 16.73 -6.93 18.87
CA ALA A 78 18.04 -7.01 18.27
C ALA A 78 19.09 -7.24 19.36
N GLU A 79 20.34 -7.54 18.97
CA GLU A 79 21.40 -7.82 19.96
C GLU A 79 21.66 -6.63 20.88
N PHE A 80 21.37 -5.42 20.40
CA PHE A 80 21.55 -4.16 21.11
C PHE A 80 20.25 -3.63 21.74
N SER A 81 19.18 -4.43 21.78
CA SER A 81 17.96 -4.07 22.51
C SER A 81 18.19 -4.22 24.02
N PRO A 82 17.88 -3.20 24.85
CA PRO A 82 18.03 -3.28 26.30
C PRO A 82 17.24 -4.43 26.94
N GLU A 83 16.06 -4.73 26.41
CA GLU A 83 15.17 -5.80 26.83
C GLU A 83 15.78 -7.17 26.55
N TRP A 84 16.40 -7.33 25.37
CA TRP A 84 17.11 -8.56 25.01
C TRP A 84 18.31 -8.80 25.93
N GLN A 85 19.08 -7.75 26.21
CA GLN A 85 20.18 -7.84 27.18
C GLN A 85 19.68 -8.09 28.60
N ALA A 86 18.53 -7.54 28.98
CA ALA A 86 17.89 -7.82 30.26
C ALA A 86 17.53 -9.29 30.42
N LEU A 87 16.89 -9.90 29.41
CA LEU A 87 16.54 -11.33 29.39
C LEU A 87 17.77 -12.22 29.61
N HIS A 88 18.84 -11.99 28.84
CA HIS A 88 20.06 -12.80 28.93
C HIS A 88 20.83 -12.58 30.23
N ALA A 89 20.95 -11.33 30.70
CA ALA A 89 21.60 -11.03 31.97
C ALA A 89 20.83 -11.66 33.14
N ALA A 90 19.49 -11.54 33.15
CA ALA A 90 18.63 -12.14 34.17
C ALA A 90 18.77 -13.66 34.22
N ARG A 91 18.77 -14.33 33.05
CA ARG A 91 18.99 -15.78 32.97
C ARG A 91 20.36 -16.21 33.50
N SER A 92 21.40 -15.43 33.22
CA SER A 92 22.77 -15.74 33.68
C SER A 92 22.90 -15.75 35.21
N ILE A 93 22.10 -14.92 35.89
CA ILE A 93 22.06 -14.81 37.35
C ILE A 93 20.90 -15.60 37.98
N GLN A 94 20.17 -16.35 37.17
CA GLN A 94 18.99 -17.15 37.58
C GLN A 94 17.87 -16.31 38.23
N ALA A 95 17.72 -15.05 37.81
CA ALA A 95 16.63 -14.18 38.23
C ALA A 95 15.30 -14.63 37.61
N GLN A 96 14.20 -14.43 38.34
CA GLN A 96 12.85 -14.65 37.84
C GLN A 96 12.48 -13.52 36.89
N THR A 97 12.21 -13.86 35.63
CA THR A 97 12.00 -12.87 34.57
C THR A 97 10.56 -12.89 34.10
N TRP A 98 9.93 -11.71 33.98
CA TRP A 98 8.55 -11.57 33.54
C TRP A 98 8.41 -10.40 32.56
N PHE A 99 7.69 -10.64 31.47
CA PHE A 99 7.09 -9.58 30.67
C PHE A 99 5.88 -9.00 31.39
N ILE A 100 5.84 -7.68 31.53
CA ILE A 100 4.89 -7.01 32.43
C ILE A 100 3.89 -6.08 31.74
N ASP A 101 3.92 -5.99 30.40
CA ASP A 101 3.04 -5.09 29.66
C ASP A 101 1.80 -5.80 29.10
N LEU A 102 0.75 -5.03 28.84
CA LEU A 102 -0.47 -5.54 28.23
C LEU A 102 -0.19 -5.93 26.77
N PRO A 103 -0.57 -7.13 26.34
CA PRO A 103 -0.52 -7.47 24.93
C PRO A 103 -1.50 -6.59 24.14
N CYS A 104 -1.21 -6.36 22.86
CA CYS A 104 -1.96 -5.39 22.04
C CYS A 104 -3.47 -5.64 22.00
N TRP A 105 -3.89 -6.89 22.10
CA TRP A 105 -5.29 -7.28 22.10
C TRP A 105 -6.02 -6.93 23.41
N ALA A 106 -5.29 -6.78 24.51
CA ALA A 106 -5.85 -6.40 25.81
C ALA A 106 -5.92 -4.89 26.02
N GLN A 107 -5.41 -4.11 25.06
CA GLN A 107 -5.44 -2.65 25.08
C GLN A 107 -6.76 -2.19 24.48
N SER A 108 -7.39 -1.15 25.06
CA SER A 108 -8.57 -0.54 24.43
C SER A 108 -8.26 -0.07 23.01
N GLU A 109 -9.31 0.06 22.20
CA GLU A 109 -9.19 0.78 20.93
C GLU A 109 -8.72 2.21 21.24
N GLU A 110 -7.83 2.74 20.40
CA GLU A 110 -7.39 4.12 20.51
C GLU A 110 -8.63 4.99 20.30
N ASP A 111 -9.07 5.71 21.35
CA ASP A 111 -9.93 6.86 21.13
C ASP A 111 -9.13 7.82 20.23
N GLU A 112 -9.73 8.35 19.16
CA GLU A 112 -9.19 9.44 18.31
C GLU A 112 -8.98 10.76 19.09
N ASP A 113 -8.72 10.69 20.38
CA ASP A 113 -8.16 11.80 21.12
C ASP A 113 -6.72 11.98 20.63
N GLU A 114 -6.53 12.96 19.74
CA GLU A 114 -5.20 13.50 19.44
C GLU A 114 -4.41 13.62 20.76
N PRO A 115 -3.17 13.12 20.85
CA PRO A 115 -2.34 13.42 22.00
C PRO A 115 -1.94 14.90 21.93
N VAL A 116 -2.80 15.80 22.43
CA VAL A 116 -2.64 17.27 22.41
C VAL A 116 -1.67 17.78 23.50
N ALA A 117 -0.72 16.96 23.99
CA ALA A 117 0.24 17.43 24.99
C ALA A 117 1.64 16.79 24.94
N ALA A 118 2.07 16.21 23.82
CA ALA A 118 3.48 15.85 23.65
C ALA A 118 4.20 16.94 22.84
N ASN A 119 4.89 17.90 23.48
CA ASN A 119 6.25 18.30 23.07
C ASN A 119 6.87 19.55 23.71
N ASP A 120 6.21 20.38 24.51
CA ASP A 120 6.81 21.67 24.93
C ASP A 120 8.21 21.53 25.55
N HIS A 121 8.43 20.54 26.43
CA HIS A 121 9.74 20.31 27.05
C HIS A 121 10.79 19.76 26.08
N GLN A 122 10.39 18.84 25.18
CA GLN A 122 11.29 18.31 24.17
C GLN A 122 11.66 19.37 23.13
N ALA A 123 10.69 20.19 22.70
CA ALA A 123 10.92 21.32 21.82
C ALA A 123 11.86 22.35 22.45
N LEU A 124 11.71 22.67 23.75
CA LEU A 124 12.63 23.53 24.48
C LEU A 124 14.04 22.94 24.56
N LEU A 125 14.18 21.62 24.78
CA LEU A 125 15.48 20.93 24.75
C LEU A 125 16.13 20.99 23.38
N LEU A 126 15.37 20.75 22.31
CA LEU A 126 15.87 20.86 20.93
C LEU A 126 16.34 22.28 20.62
N LEU A 127 15.57 23.30 21.00
CA LEU A 127 15.95 24.71 20.87
C LEU A 127 17.21 25.05 21.67
N ALA A 128 17.28 24.61 22.93
CA ALA A 128 18.41 24.90 23.82
C ALA A 128 19.71 24.21 23.38
N THR A 129 19.60 23.04 22.76
CA THR A 129 20.75 22.27 22.24
C THR A 129 21.05 22.53 20.76
N SER A 130 20.17 23.28 20.07
CA SER A 130 20.23 23.49 18.62
C SER A 130 20.28 22.18 17.82
N MET A 131 19.56 21.17 18.29
CA MET A 131 19.46 19.86 17.62
C MET A 131 18.20 19.82 16.75
N ASP A 132 18.32 19.25 15.54
CA ASP A 132 17.23 19.27 14.54
C ASP A 132 16.04 18.39 14.95
N ASN A 133 16.28 17.29 15.67
CA ASN A 133 15.24 16.35 16.08
C ASN A 133 15.64 15.51 17.31
N SER A 134 14.67 14.77 17.83
CA SER A 134 14.78 13.93 19.03
C SER A 134 15.80 12.79 18.89
N ASP A 135 16.06 12.30 17.67
CA ASP A 135 17.02 11.22 17.43
C ASP A 135 18.46 11.73 17.52
N THR A 136 18.74 12.89 16.92
CA THR A 136 20.03 13.58 17.05
C THR A 136 20.28 14.04 18.48
N LEU A 137 19.24 14.56 19.15
CA LEU A 137 19.32 14.92 20.57
C LEU A 137 19.68 13.71 21.44
N TRP A 138 19.08 12.56 21.17
CA TRP A 138 19.37 11.33 21.91
C TRP A 138 20.81 10.86 21.73
N ASP A 139 21.29 10.84 20.48
CA ASP A 139 22.69 10.47 20.19
C ASP A 139 23.64 11.36 21.01
N HIS A 140 23.41 12.68 21.00
CA HIS A 140 24.21 13.66 21.74
C HIS A 140 24.22 13.45 23.26
N LEU A 141 23.04 13.17 23.84
CA LEU A 141 22.86 13.12 25.29
C LEU A 141 23.24 11.78 25.92
N PHE A 142 23.16 10.67 25.18
CA PHE A 142 23.16 9.33 25.79
C PHE A 142 24.04 8.28 25.10
N GLU A 143 24.37 8.43 23.81
CA GLU A 143 25.12 7.40 23.07
C GLU A 143 26.65 7.59 23.09
N ASP A 144 27.16 8.71 23.64
CA ASP A 144 28.59 8.89 23.85
C ASP A 144 29.08 7.97 25.00
N GLU A 145 29.96 7.04 24.66
CA GLU A 145 30.51 6.05 25.60
C GLU A 145 31.22 6.68 26.82
N SER A 146 31.65 7.94 26.73
CA SER A 146 32.24 8.66 27.87
C SER A 146 31.24 9.04 28.96
N GLN A 147 29.93 9.02 28.67
CA GLN A 147 28.86 9.39 29.60
C GLN A 147 28.34 8.19 30.42
N GLN A 148 28.90 6.98 30.23
CA GLN A 148 28.38 5.74 30.81
C GLN A 148 28.19 5.79 32.34
N SER A 149 29.06 6.49 33.07
CA SER A 149 28.98 6.57 34.54
C SER A 149 27.80 7.41 35.07
N THR A 150 27.33 8.39 34.28
CA THR A 150 26.23 9.29 34.65
C THR A 150 24.93 8.98 33.91
N LEU A 151 24.96 8.02 32.98
CA LEU A 151 23.86 7.67 32.09
C LEU A 151 22.57 7.34 32.86
N GLN A 152 22.65 6.54 33.93
CA GLN A 152 21.45 6.17 34.71
C GLN A 152 20.73 7.39 35.28
N SER A 153 21.47 8.31 35.93
CA SER A 153 20.88 9.53 36.48
C SER A 153 20.39 10.48 35.39
N ALA A 154 21.10 10.55 34.27
CA ALA A 154 20.72 11.40 33.14
C ALA A 154 19.40 10.92 32.50
N LEU A 155 19.23 9.62 32.29
CA LEU A 155 18.00 9.02 31.77
C LEU A 155 16.82 9.27 32.73
N ALA A 156 17.01 9.05 34.03
CA ALA A 156 15.97 9.29 35.02
C ALA A 156 15.50 10.76 35.01
N GLN A 157 16.44 11.70 34.98
CA GLN A 157 16.12 13.13 34.89
C GLN A 157 15.44 13.47 33.55
N TYR A 158 15.95 12.95 32.44
CA TYR A 158 15.41 13.21 31.11
C TYR A 158 13.96 12.76 30.99
N PHE A 159 13.64 11.52 31.39
CA PHE A 159 12.27 11.01 31.25
C PHE A 159 11.27 11.65 32.22
N VAL A 160 11.70 12.06 33.41
CA VAL A 160 10.87 12.86 34.32
C VAL A 160 10.48 14.20 33.67
N GLN A 161 11.42 14.88 32.99
CA GLN A 161 11.15 16.14 32.31
C GLN A 161 10.36 15.95 31.01
N LEU A 162 10.67 14.90 30.26
CA LEU A 162 9.98 14.57 29.01
C LEU A 162 8.49 14.34 29.26
N ARG A 163 8.15 13.56 30.30
CA ARG A 163 6.77 13.31 30.69
C ARG A 163 6.11 14.54 31.33
N GLY A 164 6.82 15.26 32.19
CA GLY A 164 6.28 16.40 32.93
C GLY A 164 5.03 16.01 33.74
N ASN A 165 3.91 16.68 33.47
CA ASN A 165 2.61 16.42 34.11
C ASN A 165 1.66 15.60 33.22
N ASP A 166 2.15 15.06 32.10
CA ASP A 166 1.32 14.27 31.20
C ASP A 166 0.92 12.94 31.85
N ALA A 167 -0.39 12.67 31.86
CA ALA A 167 -0.96 11.44 32.37
C ALA A 167 -0.87 10.29 31.35
N GLY A 168 -0.57 10.57 30.08
CA GLY A 168 -0.69 9.65 28.95
C GLY A 168 -2.14 9.46 28.53
N ASP A 169 -2.37 8.95 27.32
CA ASP A 169 -3.69 8.55 26.82
C ASP A 169 -4.31 7.37 27.60
N SER A 170 -5.54 6.98 27.24
CA SER A 170 -6.27 5.89 27.90
C SER A 170 -5.52 4.55 27.84
N VAL A 171 -4.89 4.25 26.70
CA VAL A 171 -4.12 3.03 26.45
C VAL A 171 -2.87 2.96 27.33
N ASN A 172 -2.08 4.03 27.37
CA ASN A 172 -0.86 4.13 28.17
C ASN A 172 -1.17 4.02 29.67
N ARG A 173 -2.28 4.62 30.15
CA ARG A 173 -2.71 4.46 31.55
C ARG A 173 -3.08 3.01 31.89
N GLN A 174 -3.73 2.28 30.98
CA GLN A 174 -4.03 0.86 31.17
C GLN A 174 -2.75 0.02 31.24
N ARG A 175 -1.81 0.24 30.32
CA ARG A 175 -0.49 -0.41 30.29
C ARG A 175 0.28 -0.15 31.58
N GLU A 176 0.33 1.11 32.03
CA GLU A 176 1.01 1.52 33.26
C GLU A 176 0.38 0.92 34.53
N ALA A 177 -0.95 0.88 34.61
CA ALA A 177 -1.63 0.23 35.73
C ALA A 177 -1.33 -1.27 35.80
N PHE A 178 -1.30 -1.95 34.64
CA PHE A 178 -0.97 -3.37 34.57
C PHE A 178 0.50 -3.64 34.96
N MET A 179 1.44 -2.87 34.40
CA MET A 179 2.86 -2.93 34.77
C MET A 179 3.08 -2.64 36.26
N ALA A 180 2.41 -1.63 36.82
CA ALA A 180 2.51 -1.27 38.24
C ALA A 180 2.06 -2.40 39.18
N ARG A 181 1.01 -3.16 38.80
CA ARG A 181 0.55 -4.33 39.56
C ARG A 181 1.57 -5.48 39.54
N TRP A 182 2.26 -5.70 38.42
CA TRP A 182 3.37 -6.66 38.37
C TRP A 182 4.52 -6.27 39.28
N ILE A 183 4.89 -4.99 39.31
CA ILE A 183 5.91 -4.46 40.21
C ILE A 183 5.49 -4.69 41.66
N ALA A 184 4.26 -4.30 42.03
CA ALA A 184 3.75 -4.48 43.39
C ALA A 184 3.72 -5.96 43.82
N TRP A 185 3.28 -6.86 42.93
CA TRP A 185 3.30 -8.30 43.18
C TRP A 185 4.73 -8.81 43.41
N ALA A 186 5.67 -8.49 42.54
CA ALA A 186 7.06 -8.95 42.65
C ALA A 186 7.73 -8.47 43.94
N MET A 187 7.44 -7.22 44.34
CA MET A 187 7.91 -6.63 45.60
C MET A 187 7.39 -7.36 46.85
N GLN A 188 6.26 -8.07 46.75
CA GLN A 188 5.70 -8.88 47.83
C GLN A 188 6.25 -10.32 47.83
N GLN A 189 6.82 -10.80 46.72
CA GLN A 189 7.32 -12.18 46.58
C GLN A 189 8.71 -12.38 47.22
N ASN A 190 8.77 -12.36 48.55
CA ASN A 190 9.99 -12.44 49.38
C ASN A 190 10.88 -11.19 49.25
N ASN A 191 11.67 -10.85 50.28
CA ASN A 191 12.53 -9.64 50.37
C ASN A 191 13.72 -9.59 49.36
N GLY A 192 13.53 -9.98 48.10
CA GLY A 192 14.53 -9.87 47.04
C GLY A 192 14.42 -8.55 46.28
N ASN A 193 15.54 -8.06 45.74
CA ASN A 193 15.56 -6.85 44.93
C ASN A 193 14.81 -7.07 43.61
N VAL A 194 14.00 -6.09 43.21
CA VAL A 194 13.27 -6.05 41.93
C VAL A 194 13.91 -5.00 41.03
N LEU A 195 14.19 -5.35 39.78
CA LEU A 195 14.63 -4.43 38.74
C LEU A 195 13.61 -4.41 37.61
N VAL A 196 13.24 -3.23 37.13
CA VAL A 196 12.28 -3.03 36.05
C VAL A 196 12.97 -2.35 34.87
N VAL A 197 12.77 -2.88 33.66
CA VAL A 197 13.24 -2.30 32.39
C VAL A 197 12.02 -1.93 31.56
N CYS A 198 11.81 -0.65 31.30
CA CYS A 198 10.69 -0.17 30.50
C CYS A 198 11.07 1.06 29.66
N GLY A 199 10.34 1.29 28.59
CA GLY A 199 10.34 2.52 27.82
C GLY A 199 10.24 3.71 28.76
N GLY A 200 11.16 4.65 28.59
CA GLY A 200 11.40 5.68 29.59
C GLY A 200 10.22 6.59 29.87
N TRP A 201 9.29 6.73 28.92
CA TRP A 201 8.02 7.44 29.15
C TRP A 201 7.22 6.88 30.33
N HIS A 202 7.22 5.55 30.51
CA HIS A 202 6.48 4.87 31.57
C HIS A 202 7.18 4.93 32.93
N ALA A 203 8.51 5.02 32.96
CA ALA A 203 9.29 4.92 34.20
C ALA A 203 8.85 5.92 35.31
N PRO A 204 8.66 7.23 35.03
CA PRO A 204 8.20 8.19 36.05
C PRO A 204 6.81 7.89 36.62
N ALA A 205 5.92 7.33 35.80
CA ALA A 205 4.59 6.95 36.25
C ALA A 205 4.64 5.68 37.12
N LEU A 206 5.39 4.67 36.65
CA LEU A 206 5.56 3.42 37.38
C LEU A 206 6.16 3.65 38.76
N GLU A 207 7.17 4.52 38.89
CA GLU A 207 7.73 4.93 40.18
C GLU A 207 6.65 5.34 41.19
N LYS A 208 5.58 6.01 40.77
CA LYS A 208 4.49 6.44 41.66
C LYS A 208 3.41 5.38 41.81
N LEU A 209 2.98 4.78 40.70
CA LEU A 209 1.79 3.93 40.61
C LEU A 209 1.92 2.62 41.37
N TRP A 210 3.09 1.96 41.37
CA TRP A 210 3.25 0.65 42.02
C TRP A 210 2.91 0.68 43.52
N ARG A 211 3.14 1.82 44.18
CA ARG A 211 2.82 2.02 45.61
C ARG A 211 1.32 2.00 45.90
N GLN A 212 0.48 2.29 44.90
CA GLN A 212 -0.98 2.25 45.06
C GLN A 212 -1.50 0.81 45.14
N TYR A 213 -0.76 -0.15 44.59
CA TYR A 213 -1.12 -1.57 44.54
C TYR A 213 -0.35 -2.41 45.57
N SER A 214 0.31 -1.78 46.55
CA SER A 214 1.26 -2.47 47.45
C SER A 214 0.62 -3.38 48.52
N GLN A 215 -0.71 -3.46 48.59
CA GLN A 215 -1.43 -4.31 49.57
C GLN A 215 -1.89 -5.63 48.91
N GLU A 216 -1.33 -6.76 49.36
CA GLU A 216 -1.73 -8.15 49.02
C GLU A 216 -2.16 -8.37 47.55
N GLU A 217 -1.33 -7.94 46.61
CA GLU A 217 -1.62 -8.05 45.18
C GLU A 217 -1.35 -9.49 44.73
N ARG A 218 -2.35 -10.10 44.08
CA ARG A 218 -2.18 -11.41 43.45
C ARG A 218 -1.38 -11.27 42.17
N LYS A 219 -0.71 -12.34 41.73
CA LYS A 219 -0.04 -12.37 40.42
C LYS A 219 -1.02 -11.85 39.35
N PRO A 220 -0.70 -10.77 38.62
CA PRO A 220 -1.60 -10.20 37.63
C PRO A 220 -2.00 -11.24 36.58
N ARG A 221 -3.27 -11.21 36.19
CA ARG A 221 -3.83 -12.06 35.14
C ARG A 221 -4.23 -11.21 33.96
N LEU A 222 -4.06 -11.75 32.77
CA LEU A 222 -4.55 -11.13 31.55
C LEU A 222 -6.09 -11.10 31.56
N PRO A 223 -6.71 -10.07 30.95
CA PRO A 223 -8.15 -10.06 30.73
C PRO A 223 -8.55 -11.19 29.77
N SER A 224 -9.82 -11.59 29.81
CA SER A 224 -10.40 -12.55 28.87
C SER A 224 -11.22 -11.81 27.82
N LEU A 225 -11.03 -12.14 26.55
CA LEU A 225 -11.87 -11.69 25.44
C LEU A 225 -12.72 -12.87 24.97
N PRO A 226 -14.04 -12.90 25.27
CA PRO A 226 -14.88 -14.05 24.93
C PRO A 226 -15.11 -14.19 23.42
N ASP A 227 -15.15 -13.08 22.69
CA ASP A 227 -15.53 -13.04 21.26
C ASP A 227 -14.33 -12.88 20.32
N ALA A 228 -13.12 -13.24 20.78
CA ALA A 228 -11.91 -13.10 19.98
C ALA A 228 -10.93 -14.26 20.17
N VAL A 229 -10.24 -14.62 19.08
CA VAL A 229 -9.09 -15.52 19.10
C VAL A 229 -7.83 -14.67 19.22
N THR A 230 -7.12 -14.81 20.33
CA THR A 230 -5.85 -14.12 20.56
C THR A 230 -4.69 -15.09 20.46
N GLY A 231 -3.53 -14.58 20.08
CA GLY A 231 -2.33 -15.36 20.00
C GLY A 231 -1.10 -14.50 19.97
N CYS A 232 0.04 -15.16 20.13
CA CYS A 232 1.33 -14.49 20.18
C CYS A 232 2.38 -15.47 19.65
N TYR A 233 3.32 -15.07 18.80
CA TYR A 233 4.34 -15.98 18.26
C TYR A 233 5.67 -15.25 18.03
N LEU A 234 6.77 -16.00 18.07
CA LEU A 234 8.05 -15.49 17.58
C LEU A 234 8.07 -15.48 16.07
N THR A 235 8.71 -14.46 15.52
CA THR A 235 8.79 -14.21 14.10
C THR A 235 10.21 -13.76 13.74
N PRO A 236 10.71 -14.10 12.54
CA PRO A 236 11.82 -13.38 11.97
C PRO A 236 11.47 -11.90 11.77
N TYR A 237 12.41 -11.01 12.05
CA TYR A 237 12.25 -9.58 11.78
C TYR A 237 13.37 -9.09 10.86
N SER A 238 13.16 -7.96 10.19
CA SER A 238 14.19 -7.37 9.32
C SER A 238 14.91 -6.23 10.04
N GLU A 239 16.17 -5.99 9.68
CA GLU A 239 16.87 -4.77 10.13
C GLU A 239 16.11 -3.53 9.70
N LYS A 240 15.63 -3.45 8.45
CA LYS A 240 14.90 -2.27 7.95
C LYS A 240 13.71 -1.91 8.83
N ARG A 241 12.90 -2.89 9.24
CA ARG A 241 11.73 -2.67 10.10
C ARG A 241 12.09 -2.25 11.53
N LEU A 242 13.33 -2.44 11.99
CA LEU A 242 13.80 -1.84 13.25
C LEU A 242 14.01 -0.34 13.11
N ASP A 243 14.27 0.15 11.90
CA ASP A 243 14.51 1.56 11.65
C ASP A 243 13.22 2.35 11.84
N VAL A 244 13.33 3.44 12.58
CA VAL A 244 12.23 4.40 12.81
C VAL A 244 11.70 4.92 11.46
N LEU A 245 12.57 5.09 10.46
CA LEU A 245 12.17 5.53 9.11
C LEU A 245 11.28 4.51 8.37
N ALA A 246 11.27 3.25 8.81
CA ALA A 246 10.45 2.17 8.25
C ALA A 246 9.30 1.75 9.18
N GLY A 247 8.98 2.55 10.21
CA GLY A 247 7.70 2.50 10.93
C GLY A 247 7.76 2.05 12.40
N TYR A 248 8.91 1.63 12.96
CA TYR A 248 8.99 1.31 14.39
C TYR A 248 9.34 2.56 15.22
N LEU A 249 8.32 3.38 15.51
CA LEU A 249 8.46 4.73 16.07
C LEU A 249 9.16 4.79 17.45
N SER A 250 9.08 3.71 18.22
CA SER A 250 9.69 3.60 19.56
C SER A 250 11.19 3.25 19.52
N GLY A 251 11.74 2.90 18.35
CA GLY A 251 13.13 2.45 18.18
C GLY A 251 14.18 3.54 18.02
N MET A 252 15.36 3.10 17.59
CA MET A 252 16.50 3.93 17.17
C MET A 252 16.66 3.88 15.65
N PRO A 253 16.98 4.99 14.97
CA PRO A 253 17.29 4.96 13.54
C PRO A 253 18.63 4.27 13.28
N ALA A 254 18.85 3.87 12.01
CA ALA A 254 20.10 3.26 11.54
C ALA A 254 20.51 2.00 12.34
N PRO A 255 19.69 0.93 12.36
CA PRO A 255 19.94 -0.28 13.15
C PRO A 255 21.29 -0.95 12.87
N VAL A 256 21.82 -0.85 11.64
CA VAL A 256 23.17 -1.35 11.32
C VAL A 256 24.24 -0.57 12.07
N TRP A 257 24.12 0.76 12.16
CA TRP A 257 25.00 1.61 12.95
C TRP A 257 24.92 1.24 14.43
N GLN A 258 23.71 1.12 14.98
CA GLN A 258 23.52 0.74 16.39
C GLN A 258 24.15 -0.62 16.72
N ASN A 259 23.99 -1.59 15.82
CA ASN A 259 24.64 -2.89 15.94
C ASN A 259 26.17 -2.81 15.91
N TRP A 260 26.76 -1.95 15.07
CA TRP A 260 28.22 -1.76 15.06
C TRP A 260 28.72 -1.07 16.33
N CYS A 261 28.02 -0.04 16.81
CA CYS A 261 28.33 0.61 18.08
C CYS A 261 28.29 -0.40 19.22
N TRP A 262 27.24 -1.22 19.31
CA TRP A 262 27.13 -2.28 20.29
C TRP A 262 28.32 -3.27 20.24
N LYS A 263 28.62 -3.83 19.06
CA LYS A 263 29.61 -4.90 18.90
C LYS A 263 31.06 -4.42 19.00
N PHE A 264 31.36 -3.22 18.52
CA PHE A 264 32.72 -2.79 18.24
C PHE A 264 33.09 -1.42 18.82
N GLY A 265 32.11 -0.69 19.38
CA GLY A 265 32.28 0.67 19.87
C GLY A 265 32.30 1.73 18.78
N LEU A 266 32.15 3.00 19.18
CA LEU A 266 31.98 4.16 18.26
C LEU A 266 33.10 4.30 17.23
N GLN A 267 34.37 4.15 17.66
CA GLN A 267 35.52 4.33 16.76
C GLN A 267 35.50 3.34 15.60
N ARG A 268 35.31 2.05 15.90
CA ARG A 268 35.30 1.00 14.87
C ARG A 268 34.01 1.03 14.06
N ALA A 269 32.89 1.47 14.63
CA ALA A 269 31.65 1.70 13.89
C ALA A 269 31.84 2.76 12.78
N GLY A 270 32.52 3.87 13.07
CA GLY A 270 32.86 4.89 12.06
C GLY A 270 33.72 4.36 10.91
N GLU A 271 34.72 3.53 11.22
CA GLU A 271 35.57 2.89 10.19
C GLU A 271 34.76 1.92 9.30
N LEU A 272 33.86 1.14 9.91
CA LEU A 272 32.97 0.23 9.19
C LEU A 272 31.97 1.00 8.31
N LEU A 273 31.45 2.12 8.80
CA LEU A 273 30.54 2.98 8.07
C LEU A 273 31.18 3.47 6.76
N LEU A 274 32.32 4.16 6.85
CA LEU A 274 33.01 4.70 5.66
C LEU A 274 33.33 3.60 4.64
N LYS A 275 33.84 2.45 5.11
CA LYS A 275 34.16 1.31 4.23
C LYS A 275 32.90 0.78 3.52
N THR A 276 31.79 0.65 4.26
CA THR A 276 30.55 0.07 3.74
C THR A 276 29.88 1.03 2.76
N ILE A 277 29.78 2.31 3.11
CA ILE A 277 29.24 3.36 2.25
C ILE A 277 30.03 3.47 0.94
N LEU A 278 31.37 3.56 1.01
CA LEU A 278 32.20 3.61 -0.20
C LEU A 278 31.94 2.39 -1.12
N THR A 279 31.81 1.21 -0.53
CA THR A 279 31.55 -0.02 -1.28
C THR A 279 30.18 0.02 -1.94
N ARG A 280 29.15 0.45 -1.22
CA ARG A 280 27.76 0.56 -1.70
C ARG A 280 27.62 1.60 -2.81
N LEU A 281 28.16 2.81 -2.61
CA LEU A 281 28.13 3.86 -3.63
C LEU A 281 28.77 3.38 -4.94
N ARG A 282 29.90 2.67 -4.87
CA ARG A 282 30.54 2.07 -6.06
C ARG A 282 29.70 0.98 -6.72
N GLN A 283 29.02 0.13 -5.94
CA GLN A 283 28.10 -0.89 -6.48
C GLN A 283 26.91 -0.27 -7.21
N HIS A 284 26.44 0.88 -6.75
CA HIS A 284 25.37 1.66 -7.39
C HIS A 284 25.88 2.62 -8.48
N HIS A 285 27.17 2.55 -8.85
CA HIS A 285 27.81 3.44 -9.82
C HIS A 285 27.68 4.94 -9.48
N LEU A 286 27.56 5.28 -8.20
CA LEU A 286 27.51 6.65 -7.70
C LEU A 286 28.94 7.21 -7.46
N PRO A 287 29.15 8.52 -7.62
CA PRO A 287 30.47 9.13 -7.50
C PRO A 287 30.98 9.07 -6.06
N ALA A 288 32.03 8.29 -5.82
CA ALA A 288 32.71 8.22 -4.53
C ALA A 288 34.19 7.81 -4.69
N SER A 289 35.10 8.76 -4.43
CA SER A 289 36.53 8.53 -4.42
C SER A 289 37.07 8.25 -3.01
N THR A 290 38.28 7.72 -2.93
CA THR A 290 38.99 7.60 -1.65
C THR A 290 39.31 8.96 -1.03
N ALA A 291 39.51 9.99 -1.86
CA ALA A 291 39.70 11.35 -1.38
C ALA A 291 38.43 11.91 -0.73
N ASP A 292 37.25 11.62 -1.30
CA ASP A 292 35.98 12.04 -0.70
C ASP A 292 35.75 11.36 0.67
N MET A 293 36.13 10.08 0.81
CA MET A 293 36.05 9.40 2.13
C MET A 293 37.04 9.97 3.15
N ALA A 294 38.23 10.39 2.72
CA ALA A 294 39.18 11.06 3.60
C ALA A 294 38.65 12.43 4.04
N ALA A 295 38.02 13.18 3.13
CA ALA A 295 37.34 14.43 3.44
C ALA A 295 36.18 14.21 4.43
N ALA A 296 35.32 13.22 4.19
CA ALA A 296 34.23 12.85 5.09
C ALA A 296 34.74 12.46 6.48
N HIS A 297 35.84 11.73 6.57
CA HIS A 297 36.46 11.39 7.86
C HIS A 297 36.93 12.64 8.63
N LEU A 298 37.71 13.51 7.97
CA LEU A 298 38.20 14.75 8.60
C LEU A 298 37.04 15.67 8.99
N HIS A 299 36.03 15.77 8.13
CA HIS A 299 34.83 16.55 8.37
C HIS A 299 34.04 16.01 9.57
N ALA A 300 33.84 14.69 9.69
CA ALA A 300 33.18 14.08 10.84
C ALA A 300 33.93 14.35 12.16
N MET A 301 35.26 14.28 12.15
CA MET A 301 36.08 14.62 13.34
C MET A 301 35.93 16.09 13.73
N ALA A 302 35.92 16.99 12.74
CA ALA A 302 35.72 18.42 12.98
C ALA A 302 34.31 18.72 13.52
N LEU A 303 33.27 18.10 12.96
CA LEU A 303 31.90 18.22 13.44
C LEU A 303 31.75 17.71 14.88
N ALA A 304 32.33 16.55 15.19
CA ALA A 304 32.34 16.01 16.55
C ALA A 304 32.95 17.01 17.54
N GLN A 305 34.10 17.61 17.20
CA GLN A 305 34.73 18.63 18.05
C GLN A 305 33.87 19.88 18.22
N LEU A 306 33.26 20.38 17.14
CA LEU A 306 32.37 21.55 17.18
C LEU A 306 31.12 21.30 18.02
N ARG A 307 30.59 20.08 17.99
CA ARG A 307 29.40 19.66 18.74
C ARG A 307 29.71 19.16 20.16
N GLY A 308 30.98 19.15 20.55
CA GLY A 308 31.42 18.74 21.89
C GLY A 308 31.44 17.22 22.11
N HIS A 309 31.38 16.43 21.04
CA HIS A 309 31.47 14.97 21.10
C HIS A 309 32.93 14.52 21.19
N ARG A 310 33.20 13.47 21.99
CA ARG A 310 34.56 12.91 22.07
C ARG A 310 34.96 12.15 20.81
N LEU A 311 34.02 11.42 20.23
CA LEU A 311 34.11 10.70 18.96
C LEU A 311 32.88 11.06 18.12
N PRO A 312 32.97 11.03 16.78
CA PRO A 312 31.80 11.35 15.97
C PRO A 312 30.69 10.33 16.17
N LEU A 313 29.50 10.88 16.37
CA LEU A 313 28.25 10.16 16.49
C LEU A 313 27.60 9.98 15.11
N ARG A 314 26.45 9.31 15.08
CA ARG A 314 25.74 8.99 13.84
C ARG A 314 25.46 10.22 12.98
N SER A 315 24.94 11.29 13.58
CA SER A 315 24.63 12.55 12.89
C SER A 315 25.87 13.23 12.31
N ASP A 316 26.99 13.24 13.06
CA ASP A 316 28.25 13.81 12.57
C ASP A 316 28.75 13.08 11.32
N TRP A 317 28.64 11.75 11.31
CA TRP A 317 29.01 10.97 10.14
C TRP A 317 28.11 11.23 8.95
N LEU A 318 26.80 11.27 9.17
CA LEU A 318 25.81 11.51 8.13
C LEU A 318 25.97 12.89 7.50
N ASP A 319 26.10 13.94 8.33
CA ASP A 319 26.31 15.32 7.88
C ASP A 319 27.67 15.47 7.17
N ALA A 320 28.72 14.84 7.69
CA ALA A 320 30.03 14.84 7.05
C ALA A 320 30.02 14.16 5.68
N LEU A 321 29.30 13.04 5.54
CA LEU A 321 29.14 12.34 4.27
C LEU A 321 28.34 13.18 3.27
N ALA A 322 27.20 13.74 3.68
CA ALA A 322 26.40 14.62 2.85
C ALA A 322 27.23 15.83 2.37
N GLY A 323 27.88 16.54 3.30
CA GLY A 323 28.67 17.74 3.00
C GLY A 323 29.97 17.48 2.23
N SER A 324 30.46 16.24 2.19
CA SER A 324 31.68 15.89 1.42
C SER A 324 31.38 15.28 0.06
N LEU A 325 30.27 14.57 -0.08
CA LEU A 325 29.92 13.84 -1.30
C LEU A 325 29.04 14.64 -2.26
N ILE A 326 28.17 15.49 -1.71
CA ILE A 326 27.18 16.22 -2.49
C ILE A 326 27.72 17.61 -2.80
N LYS A 327 27.96 17.86 -4.08
CA LYS A 327 28.61 19.09 -4.59
C LYS A 327 27.61 20.09 -5.17
N GLU A 328 26.35 19.69 -5.25
CA GLU A 328 25.24 20.47 -5.81
C GLU A 328 24.21 20.80 -4.72
N ALA A 329 23.26 21.68 -5.04
CA ALA A 329 22.18 22.01 -4.11
C ALA A 329 21.22 20.81 -3.95
N LEU A 330 20.77 20.58 -2.71
CA LEU A 330 19.77 19.56 -2.43
C LEU A 330 18.38 20.05 -2.83
N ASN A 331 17.63 19.21 -3.53
CA ASN A 331 16.22 19.47 -3.88
C ASN A 331 15.25 19.02 -2.78
N ALA A 332 15.75 18.34 -1.75
CA ALA A 332 14.99 17.82 -0.62
C ALA A 332 15.80 17.98 0.68
N PRO A 333 15.14 18.09 1.85
CA PRO A 333 15.82 18.09 3.14
C PRO A 333 16.57 16.77 3.39
N LEU A 334 17.55 16.81 4.29
CA LEU A 334 18.29 15.61 4.68
C LEU A 334 17.32 14.58 5.32
N PRO A 335 17.34 13.30 4.91
CA PRO A 335 16.37 12.32 5.41
C PRO A 335 16.39 12.08 6.92
N TRP A 336 17.51 12.41 7.59
CA TRP A 336 17.66 12.29 9.04
C TRP A 336 17.39 13.59 9.79
N SER A 337 16.92 14.66 9.13
CA SER A 337 16.54 15.91 9.79
C SER A 337 15.05 15.94 10.19
N TYR A 338 14.23 15.02 9.70
CA TYR A 338 12.79 14.94 9.99
C TYR A 338 12.34 13.48 10.16
N ARG A 339 11.14 13.28 10.72
CA ARG A 339 10.47 11.96 10.76
C ARG A 339 9.37 11.91 9.71
N GLY A 340 9.33 10.84 8.93
CA GLY A 340 8.29 10.61 7.93
C GLY A 340 8.81 9.93 6.67
N ILE A 341 7.97 9.92 5.64
CA ILE A 341 8.30 9.33 4.34
C ILE A 341 9.43 10.13 3.69
N ILE A 342 10.42 9.41 3.17
CA ILE A 342 11.56 10.03 2.46
C ILE A 342 11.03 10.73 1.21
N HIS A 343 11.45 11.99 1.01
CA HIS A 343 10.98 12.79 -0.12
C HIS A 343 11.38 12.15 -1.46
N PRO A 344 10.50 12.10 -2.48
CA PRO A 344 10.81 11.50 -3.78
C PRO A 344 12.06 12.09 -4.45
N ASP A 345 12.30 13.40 -4.26
CA ASP A 345 13.45 14.12 -4.83
C ASP A 345 14.74 14.03 -3.99
N THR A 346 14.82 13.08 -3.06
CA THR A 346 16.03 12.85 -2.25
C THR A 346 17.19 12.37 -3.13
N ASP A 347 18.37 12.97 -2.93
CA ASP A 347 19.57 12.63 -3.70
C ASP A 347 19.92 11.12 -3.59
N PRO A 348 20.28 10.44 -4.71
CA PRO A 348 20.62 9.01 -4.71
C PRO A 348 21.72 8.59 -3.74
N ILE A 349 22.69 9.47 -3.45
CA ILE A 349 23.74 9.23 -2.46
C ILE A 349 23.09 9.14 -1.07
N LEU A 350 22.22 10.08 -0.70
CA LEU A 350 21.52 10.08 0.59
C LEU A 350 20.62 8.85 0.75
N LEU A 351 19.89 8.48 -0.31
CA LEU A 351 19.11 7.24 -0.32
C LEU A 351 19.99 6.01 -0.07
N THR A 352 21.17 5.97 -0.69
CA THR A 352 22.13 4.87 -0.48
C THR A 352 22.69 4.86 0.95
N LEU A 353 22.93 6.03 1.55
CA LEU A 353 23.37 6.14 2.95
C LEU A 353 22.32 5.54 3.90
N ILE A 354 21.06 6.00 3.77
CA ILE A 354 19.96 5.54 4.60
C ILE A 354 19.69 4.05 4.40
N ASP A 355 19.60 3.56 3.15
CA ASP A 355 19.37 2.15 2.86
C ASP A 355 20.46 1.25 3.45
N THR A 356 21.72 1.70 3.36
CA THR A 356 22.84 0.94 3.93
C THR A 356 22.75 0.83 5.45
N LEU A 357 22.31 1.90 6.11
CA LEU A 357 22.19 1.97 7.57
C LEU A 357 20.91 1.31 8.12
N ALA A 358 19.84 1.31 7.34
CA ALA A 358 18.62 0.53 7.60
C ALA A 358 18.91 -0.98 7.53
N GLY A 359 19.88 -1.38 6.70
CA GLY A 359 20.34 -2.75 6.60
C GLY A 359 19.51 -3.60 5.66
N ALA A 360 19.96 -4.84 5.47
CA ALA A 360 19.31 -5.78 4.55
C ALA A 360 19.24 -7.20 5.14
N ARG A 361 19.72 -7.40 6.37
CA ARG A 361 19.65 -8.71 7.01
C ARG A 361 18.25 -8.94 7.56
N PHE A 362 17.94 -10.22 7.67
CA PHE A 362 16.69 -10.72 8.17
C PHE A 362 17.02 -11.79 9.21
N GLY A 363 16.34 -11.76 10.34
CA GLY A 363 16.53 -12.76 11.37
C GLY A 363 16.07 -14.14 10.92
N LYS A 364 16.39 -15.14 11.73
CA LYS A 364 15.98 -16.52 11.53
C LYS A 364 15.60 -17.14 12.85
N LEU A 365 14.43 -17.78 12.88
CA LEU A 365 14.01 -18.56 14.03
C LEU A 365 14.80 -19.86 14.14
N ALA A 366 14.91 -20.38 15.35
CA ALA A 366 15.44 -21.72 15.55
C ALA A 366 14.44 -22.75 14.99
N PRO A 367 14.90 -23.91 14.47
CA PRO A 367 14.00 -24.90 13.86
C PRO A 367 12.90 -25.44 14.78
N SER A 368 13.11 -25.42 16.10
CA SER A 368 12.16 -25.92 17.10
C SER A 368 11.17 -24.86 17.60
N THR A 369 11.21 -23.63 17.07
CA THR A 369 10.32 -22.55 17.50
C THR A 369 8.90 -22.80 16.99
N PRO A 370 7.88 -22.79 17.86
CA PRO A 370 6.48 -22.87 17.44
C PRO A 370 6.12 -21.76 16.45
N GLN A 371 5.41 -22.13 15.39
CA GLN A 371 4.91 -21.21 14.36
C GLN A 371 3.39 -21.16 14.37
N PRO A 372 2.78 -20.04 13.94
CA PRO A 372 1.34 -19.98 13.73
C PRO A 372 0.87 -21.01 12.70
N PRO A 373 -0.43 -21.34 12.68
CA PRO A 373 -0.98 -22.35 11.78
C PRO A 373 -0.91 -21.94 10.30
N LEU A 374 -1.15 -20.67 9.97
CA LEU A 374 -1.27 -20.22 8.57
C LEU A 374 -0.03 -20.51 7.69
N PRO A 375 1.24 -20.24 8.10
CA PRO A 375 2.40 -20.64 7.29
C PRO A 375 2.46 -22.14 6.96
N LYS A 376 2.01 -23.01 7.88
CA LYS A 376 1.95 -24.46 7.64
C LYS A 376 0.83 -24.82 6.67
N ASP A 377 -0.34 -24.20 6.83
CA ASP A 377 -1.47 -24.38 5.93
C ASP A 377 -1.11 -23.95 4.50
N VAL A 378 -0.49 -22.78 4.33
CA VAL A 378 0.01 -22.30 3.02
C VAL A 378 1.02 -23.26 2.41
N THR A 379 1.96 -23.78 3.20
CA THR A 379 2.91 -24.79 2.69
C THR A 379 2.17 -26.04 2.20
N SER A 380 1.16 -26.47 2.96
CA SER A 380 0.34 -27.65 2.62
C SER A 380 -0.50 -27.41 1.35
N GLU A 381 -1.06 -26.21 1.17
CA GLU A 381 -1.80 -25.82 -0.02
C GLU A 381 -0.89 -25.72 -1.27
N LEU A 382 0.32 -25.18 -1.13
CA LEU A 382 1.31 -25.13 -2.22
C LEU A 382 1.73 -26.55 -2.64
N GLU A 383 1.98 -27.44 -1.67
CA GLU A 383 2.31 -28.84 -1.93
C GLU A 383 1.12 -29.57 -2.60
N ARG A 384 -0.10 -29.41 -2.08
CA ARG A 384 -1.33 -30.00 -2.62
C ARG A 384 -1.61 -29.58 -4.07
N THR A 385 -1.21 -28.37 -4.44
CA THR A 385 -1.41 -27.79 -5.78
C THR A 385 -0.19 -27.89 -6.69
N GLU A 386 0.87 -28.56 -6.23
CA GLU A 386 2.14 -28.74 -6.95
C GLU A 386 2.79 -27.40 -7.38
N ILE A 387 2.51 -26.32 -6.64
CA ILE A 387 3.11 -24.99 -6.88
C ILE A 387 4.49 -24.96 -6.22
N THR A 388 5.53 -24.70 -7.02
CA THR A 388 6.92 -24.58 -6.54
C THR A 388 7.39 -23.13 -6.55
N LEU A 389 8.18 -22.74 -5.54
CA LEU A 389 8.76 -21.41 -5.41
C LEU A 389 10.30 -21.53 -5.39
N PRO A 390 11.05 -20.72 -6.16
CA PRO A 390 10.61 -19.75 -7.17
C PRO A 390 10.28 -20.39 -8.52
N SER A 391 9.31 -19.85 -9.25
CA SER A 391 8.95 -20.33 -10.59
C SER A 391 8.20 -19.27 -11.41
N ASN A 392 8.09 -19.47 -12.72
CA ASN A 392 7.10 -18.78 -13.54
C ASN A 392 6.03 -19.81 -13.92
N LEU A 393 4.79 -19.57 -13.51
CA LEU A 393 3.68 -20.49 -13.71
C LEU A 393 2.72 -19.91 -14.75
N ALA A 394 2.46 -20.68 -15.80
CA ALA A 394 1.38 -20.41 -16.75
C ALA A 394 0.29 -21.44 -16.52
N LEU A 395 -0.93 -20.98 -16.24
CA LEU A 395 -2.08 -21.84 -15.94
C LEU A 395 -3.30 -21.40 -16.74
N ASN A 396 -4.27 -22.29 -16.84
CA ASN A 396 -5.59 -21.99 -17.40
C ASN A 396 -6.68 -22.35 -16.39
N ARG A 397 -7.42 -21.34 -15.92
CA ARG A 397 -8.49 -21.50 -14.91
C ARG A 397 -9.67 -22.37 -15.36
N PHE A 398 -9.83 -22.61 -16.65
CA PHE A 398 -10.86 -23.51 -17.18
C PHE A 398 -10.44 -24.99 -17.12
N THR A 399 -9.22 -25.29 -16.67
CA THR A 399 -8.80 -26.66 -16.36
C THR A 399 -8.92 -26.92 -14.86
N PRO A 400 -9.36 -28.10 -14.39
CA PRO A 400 -9.52 -28.36 -12.95
C PRO A 400 -8.24 -28.14 -12.13
N CYS A 401 -7.09 -28.53 -12.66
CA CYS A 401 -5.79 -28.31 -12.00
C CYS A 401 -5.41 -26.81 -11.98
N GLY A 402 -5.54 -26.13 -13.12
CA GLY A 402 -5.24 -24.69 -13.22
C GLY A 402 -6.18 -23.82 -12.39
N LEU A 403 -7.44 -24.24 -12.19
CA LEU A 403 -8.39 -23.55 -11.33
C LEU A 403 -7.92 -23.53 -9.88
N VAL A 404 -7.60 -24.69 -9.32
CA VAL A 404 -7.19 -24.81 -7.92
C VAL A 404 -5.87 -24.06 -7.68
N GLN A 405 -4.94 -24.10 -8.63
CA GLN A 405 -3.70 -23.32 -8.58
C GLN A 405 -3.98 -21.81 -8.61
N SER A 406 -4.87 -21.36 -9.50
CA SER A 406 -5.29 -19.95 -9.60
C SER A 406 -5.89 -19.47 -8.27
N GLN A 407 -6.80 -20.24 -7.68
CA GLN A 407 -7.44 -19.89 -6.39
C GLN A 407 -6.42 -19.72 -5.26
N VAL A 408 -5.45 -20.62 -5.13
CA VAL A 408 -4.37 -20.50 -4.12
C VAL A 408 -3.56 -19.22 -4.35
N LEU A 409 -3.20 -18.91 -5.59
CA LEU A 409 -2.43 -17.71 -5.92
C LEU A 409 -3.21 -16.42 -5.70
N HIS A 410 -4.51 -16.40 -6.01
CA HIS A 410 -5.37 -15.25 -5.72
C HIS A 410 -5.57 -15.05 -4.21
N ARG A 411 -5.70 -16.11 -3.41
CA ARG A 411 -5.73 -16.01 -1.94
C ARG A 411 -4.44 -15.43 -1.37
N LEU A 412 -3.28 -15.87 -1.88
CA LEU A 412 -1.99 -15.29 -1.50
C LEU A 412 -1.83 -13.83 -1.94
N ALA A 413 -2.41 -13.46 -3.10
CA ALA A 413 -2.41 -12.08 -3.59
C ALA A 413 -3.33 -11.17 -2.76
N ILE A 414 -4.51 -11.66 -2.34
CA ILE A 414 -5.43 -10.97 -1.42
C ILE A 414 -4.74 -10.68 -0.08
N LEU A 415 -3.98 -11.64 0.44
CA LEU A 415 -3.16 -11.47 1.65
C LEU A 415 -1.90 -10.62 1.42
N GLU A 416 -1.71 -10.09 0.22
CA GLU A 416 -0.56 -9.26 -0.17
C GLU A 416 0.81 -9.92 0.09
N ILE A 417 0.87 -11.25 -0.01
CA ILE A 417 2.08 -12.00 0.31
C ILE A 417 3.21 -11.66 -0.69
N PRO A 418 4.35 -11.10 -0.23
CA PRO A 418 5.42 -10.66 -1.10
C PRO A 418 5.98 -11.79 -1.96
N GLY A 419 6.23 -11.50 -3.23
CA GLY A 419 6.81 -12.45 -4.16
C GLY A 419 5.81 -13.23 -5.01
N ILE A 420 4.50 -13.02 -4.80
CA ILE A 420 3.42 -13.57 -5.63
C ILE A 420 2.93 -12.46 -6.58
N VAL A 421 3.40 -12.48 -7.84
CA VAL A 421 3.10 -11.39 -8.79
C VAL A 421 2.48 -11.95 -10.06
N ARG A 422 1.30 -11.47 -10.43
CA ARG A 422 0.69 -11.78 -11.72
C ARG A 422 1.30 -10.89 -12.81
N GLN A 423 1.78 -11.50 -13.90
CA GLN A 423 2.34 -10.79 -15.06
C GLN A 423 1.30 -10.59 -16.17
N GLN A 424 0.38 -11.56 -16.33
CA GLN A 424 -0.65 -11.54 -17.35
C GLN A 424 -1.96 -12.12 -16.80
N GLY A 425 -3.09 -11.53 -17.21
CA GLY A 425 -4.42 -11.83 -16.70
C GLY A 425 -5.01 -10.64 -15.94
N SER A 426 -6.33 -10.45 -16.03
CA SER A 426 -7.04 -9.35 -15.37
C SER A 426 -7.64 -9.81 -14.04
N THR A 427 -7.60 -8.92 -13.04
CA THR A 427 -8.31 -9.10 -11.75
C THR A 427 -9.77 -8.73 -11.87
N LEU A 428 -10.14 -7.92 -12.86
CA LEU A 428 -11.47 -7.33 -13.03
C LEU A 428 -12.26 -8.01 -14.13
N THR A 429 -11.58 -8.48 -15.18
CA THR A 429 -12.25 -9.14 -16.30
C THR A 429 -12.10 -10.65 -16.16
N LEU A 430 -13.12 -11.29 -15.59
CA LEU A 430 -13.26 -12.75 -15.62
C LEU A 430 -13.40 -13.27 -17.07
N ALA A 431 -13.74 -12.37 -18.00
CA ALA A 431 -13.70 -12.58 -19.44
C ALA A 431 -12.29 -12.89 -19.98
N GLY A 432 -12.19 -13.78 -20.97
CA GLY A 432 -10.93 -14.15 -21.63
C GLY A 432 -10.79 -15.64 -21.89
N ASN A 433 -9.59 -16.07 -22.28
CA ASN A 433 -9.27 -17.47 -22.60
C ASN A 433 -8.87 -18.33 -21.38
N GLY A 434 -9.00 -17.80 -20.17
CA GLY A 434 -8.66 -18.54 -18.96
C GLY A 434 -7.20 -18.42 -18.52
N GLU A 435 -6.32 -17.88 -19.36
CA GLU A 435 -4.89 -17.93 -19.15
C GLU A 435 -4.40 -16.88 -18.14
N GLU A 436 -3.54 -17.32 -17.22
CA GLU A 436 -2.84 -16.47 -16.27
C GLU A 436 -1.34 -16.79 -16.28
N GLN A 437 -0.51 -15.76 -16.16
CA GLN A 437 0.93 -15.91 -15.98
C GLN A 437 1.34 -15.28 -14.66
N TRP A 438 2.03 -16.07 -13.83
CA TRP A 438 2.46 -15.70 -12.50
C TRP A 438 3.97 -15.82 -12.38
N LYS A 439 4.60 -14.80 -11.82
CA LYS A 439 6.00 -14.80 -11.41
C LYS A 439 6.05 -14.97 -9.91
N LEU A 440 6.60 -16.09 -9.49
CA LEU A 440 6.66 -16.49 -8.09
C LEU A 440 8.11 -16.46 -7.60
N THR A 441 8.34 -15.71 -6.53
CA THR A 441 9.66 -15.56 -5.90
C THR A 441 9.55 -15.83 -4.40
N LEU A 442 10.68 -16.12 -3.76
CA LEU A 442 10.76 -16.42 -2.32
C LEU A 442 11.59 -15.33 -1.61
N PRO A 443 11.10 -14.09 -1.49
CA PRO A 443 11.81 -13.05 -0.76
C PRO A 443 11.84 -13.38 0.73
N LEU A 444 12.85 -12.90 1.44
CA LEU A 444 13.00 -13.16 2.89
C LEU A 444 11.81 -12.63 3.72
N SER A 445 11.16 -11.56 3.26
CA SER A 445 9.98 -10.97 3.91
C SER A 445 8.72 -11.84 3.81
N GLN A 446 8.66 -12.81 2.89
CA GLN A 446 7.45 -13.60 2.63
C GLN A 446 6.97 -14.35 3.88
N HIS A 447 7.89 -14.93 4.65
CA HIS A 447 7.53 -15.68 5.85
C HIS A 447 6.98 -14.79 6.97
N ALA A 448 7.50 -13.57 7.13
CA ALA A 448 6.96 -12.63 8.12
C ALA A 448 5.56 -12.13 7.71
N ALA A 449 5.34 -11.84 6.43
CA ALA A 449 4.02 -11.48 5.91
C ALA A 449 2.99 -12.61 6.10
N LEU A 450 3.40 -13.88 6.00
CA LEU A 450 2.52 -15.01 6.31
C LEU A 450 2.17 -15.11 7.80
N ILE A 451 3.08 -14.72 8.69
CA ILE A 451 2.77 -14.69 10.13
C ILE A 451 1.84 -13.51 10.44
N GLU A 452 2.04 -12.37 9.78
CA GLU A 452 1.14 -11.21 9.84
C GLU A 452 -0.27 -11.57 9.43
N ALA A 453 -0.40 -12.19 8.25
CA ALA A 453 -1.68 -12.62 7.73
C ALA A 453 -2.42 -13.62 8.64
N ALA A 454 -1.72 -14.25 9.60
CA ALA A 454 -2.34 -15.16 10.55
C ALA A 454 -3.32 -14.45 11.52
N CYS A 455 -3.28 -13.11 11.61
CA CYS A 455 -4.32 -12.36 12.32
C CYS A 455 -5.69 -12.46 11.64
N PHE A 456 -5.73 -12.77 10.34
CA PHE A 456 -6.98 -12.95 9.59
C PHE A 456 -7.50 -14.38 9.62
N GLY A 457 -6.72 -15.38 10.02
CA GLY A 457 -7.20 -16.76 10.09
C GLY A 457 -6.11 -17.82 10.20
N ALA A 458 -6.52 -19.04 10.55
CA ALA A 458 -5.60 -20.17 10.70
C ALA A 458 -5.31 -20.88 9.37
N THR A 459 -6.22 -20.76 8.40
CA THR A 459 -6.10 -21.33 7.05
C THR A 459 -6.03 -20.24 5.98
N LEU A 460 -5.44 -20.55 4.83
CA LEU A 460 -5.31 -19.62 3.70
C LEU A 460 -6.68 -19.14 3.20
N LEU A 461 -7.68 -20.02 3.22
CA LEU A 461 -9.06 -19.70 2.82
C LEU A 461 -9.70 -18.70 3.79
N GLU A 462 -9.63 -18.98 5.10
CA GLU A 462 -10.19 -18.10 6.13
C GLU A 462 -9.48 -16.74 6.14
N ALA A 463 -8.15 -16.74 6.08
CA ALA A 463 -7.35 -15.53 6.13
C ALA A 463 -7.63 -14.62 4.92
N ALA A 464 -7.69 -15.18 3.71
CA ALA A 464 -8.01 -14.38 2.51
C ALA A 464 -9.44 -13.82 2.57
N ARG A 465 -10.42 -14.61 3.05
CA ARG A 465 -11.80 -14.13 3.23
C ARG A 465 -11.86 -12.97 4.21
N ASN A 466 -11.30 -13.13 5.40
CA ASN A 466 -11.40 -12.12 6.45
C ASN A 466 -10.61 -10.85 6.11
N LYS A 467 -9.52 -10.98 5.33
CA LYS A 467 -8.80 -9.83 4.76
C LYS A 467 -9.68 -9.05 3.78
N LEU A 468 -10.38 -9.71 2.86
CA LEU A 468 -11.33 -9.04 1.97
C LEU A 468 -12.52 -8.42 2.71
N GLU A 469 -13.03 -9.08 3.75
CA GLU A 469 -14.09 -8.52 4.61
C GLU A 469 -13.62 -7.23 5.28
N ALA A 470 -12.39 -7.19 5.81
CA ALA A 470 -11.80 -5.99 6.39
C ALA A 470 -11.61 -4.87 5.36
N ASP A 471 -11.04 -5.18 4.19
CA ASP A 471 -10.82 -4.19 3.13
C ASP A 471 -12.13 -3.60 2.57
N MET A 472 -13.22 -4.37 2.64
CA MET A 472 -14.56 -3.92 2.23
C MET A 472 -15.18 -2.94 3.24
N LEU A 473 -14.97 -3.11 4.54
CA LEU A 473 -15.52 -2.20 5.56
C LEU A 473 -15.02 -0.75 5.37
N ASP A 474 -13.78 -0.61 4.88
CA ASP A 474 -13.15 0.69 4.60
C ASP A 474 -13.53 1.26 3.22
N ALA A 475 -14.12 0.44 2.32
CA ALA A 475 -14.34 0.77 0.91
C ALA A 475 -15.82 0.70 0.49
N GLY A 476 -16.47 1.86 0.35
CA GLY A 476 -17.84 1.97 -0.18
C GLY A 476 -17.91 2.09 -1.71
N GLY A 477 -19.08 1.79 -2.30
CA GLY A 477 -19.39 2.05 -3.72
C GLY A 477 -19.40 0.82 -4.64
N ILE A 478 -20.06 0.95 -5.79
CA ILE A 478 -20.28 -0.17 -6.75
C ILE A 478 -18.95 -0.70 -7.29
N GLY A 479 -18.02 0.17 -7.70
CA GLY A 479 -16.71 -0.25 -8.23
C GLY A 479 -15.88 -1.05 -7.23
N ASN A 480 -15.88 -0.65 -5.95
CA ASN A 480 -15.15 -1.34 -4.88
C ASN A 480 -15.76 -2.72 -4.58
N ILE A 481 -17.08 -2.78 -4.37
CA ILE A 481 -17.77 -4.06 -4.14
C ILE A 481 -17.61 -5.01 -5.34
N THR A 482 -17.67 -4.48 -6.56
CA THR A 482 -17.47 -5.26 -7.78
C THR A 482 -16.04 -5.81 -7.87
N THR A 483 -15.04 -5.02 -7.47
CA THR A 483 -13.63 -5.47 -7.40
C THR A 483 -13.47 -6.59 -6.38
N CYS A 484 -14.03 -6.43 -5.18
CA CYS A 484 -14.02 -7.46 -4.14
C CYS A 484 -14.75 -8.73 -4.60
N LEU A 485 -15.88 -8.60 -5.31
CA LEU A 485 -16.62 -9.73 -5.87
C LEU A 485 -15.77 -10.51 -6.89
N SER A 486 -15.06 -9.80 -7.77
CA SER A 486 -14.15 -10.43 -8.73
C SER A 486 -12.99 -11.15 -8.05
N GLN A 487 -12.38 -10.53 -7.03
CA GLN A 487 -11.32 -11.16 -6.23
C GLN A 487 -11.83 -12.39 -5.47
N ALA A 488 -13.00 -12.31 -4.85
CA ALA A 488 -13.63 -13.41 -4.13
C ALA A 488 -13.93 -14.59 -5.05
N ALA A 489 -14.45 -14.33 -6.24
CA ALA A 489 -14.70 -15.37 -7.24
C ALA A 489 -13.40 -16.04 -7.73
N LEU A 490 -12.37 -15.25 -8.05
CA LEU A 490 -11.06 -15.77 -8.47
C LEU A 490 -10.36 -16.58 -7.35
N ALA A 491 -10.61 -16.23 -6.09
CA ALA A 491 -10.09 -16.93 -4.92
C ALA A 491 -10.96 -18.13 -4.47
N GLY A 492 -12.10 -18.38 -5.11
CA GLY A 492 -13.03 -19.45 -4.73
C GLY A 492 -13.64 -19.25 -3.34
N LEU A 493 -14.08 -18.02 -3.03
CA LEU A 493 -14.72 -17.64 -1.76
C LEU A 493 -16.24 -17.51 -1.95
N GLU A 494 -16.92 -18.64 -2.11
CA GLU A 494 -18.33 -18.73 -2.51
C GLU A 494 -19.29 -18.03 -1.53
N SER A 495 -19.18 -18.31 -0.23
CA SER A 495 -20.09 -17.74 0.78
C SER A 495 -20.00 -16.22 0.87
N PHE A 496 -18.78 -15.69 0.76
CA PHE A 496 -18.54 -14.24 0.77
C PHE A 496 -19.06 -13.57 -0.51
N SER A 497 -18.92 -14.25 -1.66
CA SER A 497 -19.46 -13.77 -2.94
C SER A 497 -20.98 -13.57 -2.89
N GLN A 498 -21.72 -14.43 -2.16
CA GLN A 498 -23.17 -14.27 -1.99
C GLN A 498 -23.53 -13.00 -1.20
N GLN A 499 -22.82 -12.72 -0.09
CA GLN A 499 -23.03 -11.51 0.71
C GLN A 499 -22.73 -10.24 -0.10
N LEU A 500 -21.66 -10.25 -0.90
CA LEU A 500 -21.33 -9.13 -1.79
C LEU A 500 -22.41 -8.88 -2.85
N LEU A 501 -23.01 -9.94 -3.42
CA LEU A 501 -24.09 -9.79 -4.39
C LEU A 501 -25.35 -9.16 -3.78
N GLU A 502 -25.69 -9.50 -2.53
CA GLU A 502 -26.81 -8.87 -1.82
C GLU A 502 -26.59 -7.36 -1.63
N GLN A 503 -25.40 -6.97 -1.16
CA GLN A 503 -25.02 -5.56 -1.01
C GLN A 503 -24.99 -4.84 -2.35
N LEU A 504 -24.38 -5.44 -3.37
CA LEU A 504 -24.29 -4.89 -4.72
C LEU A 504 -25.68 -4.67 -5.32
N THR A 505 -26.63 -5.58 -5.09
CA THR A 505 -28.02 -5.43 -5.54
C THR A 505 -28.68 -4.19 -4.94
N LEU A 506 -28.45 -3.92 -3.65
CA LEU A 506 -28.98 -2.73 -2.97
C LEU A 506 -28.36 -1.44 -3.50
N LEU A 507 -27.04 -1.42 -3.76
CA LEU A 507 -26.36 -0.26 -4.33
C LEU A 507 -26.82 0.02 -5.75
N ILE A 508 -26.89 -1.02 -6.61
CA ILE A 508 -27.38 -0.89 -7.99
C ILE A 508 -28.78 -0.27 -8.00
N ALA A 509 -29.67 -0.67 -7.09
CA ALA A 509 -31.02 -0.11 -7.03
C ALA A 509 -31.05 1.40 -6.73
N GLN A 510 -30.01 1.93 -6.06
CA GLN A 510 -29.91 3.33 -5.67
C GLN A 510 -28.99 4.15 -6.60
N GLU A 511 -28.28 3.51 -7.51
CA GLU A 511 -27.26 4.14 -8.36
C GLU A 511 -27.86 5.15 -9.33
N ASN A 512 -27.33 6.36 -9.38
CA ASN A 512 -27.82 7.43 -10.26
C ASN A 512 -26.83 7.82 -11.36
N GLN A 513 -25.62 7.27 -11.35
CA GLN A 513 -24.56 7.55 -12.31
C GLN A 513 -24.40 6.38 -13.28
N PHE A 514 -24.53 6.68 -14.58
CA PHE A 514 -24.38 5.67 -15.63
C PHE A 514 -22.95 5.11 -15.71
N ALA A 515 -21.94 5.95 -15.45
CA ALA A 515 -20.53 5.60 -15.54
C ALA A 515 -20.09 4.50 -14.57
N GLU A 516 -20.77 4.35 -13.42
CA GLU A 516 -20.44 3.34 -12.40
C GLU A 516 -20.89 1.92 -12.77
N MET A 517 -21.82 1.79 -13.72
CA MET A 517 -22.44 0.50 -14.04
C MET A 517 -21.54 -0.46 -14.84
N GLY A 518 -20.59 0.06 -15.61
CA GLY A 518 -19.84 -0.71 -16.60
C GLY A 518 -19.04 -1.85 -15.99
N GLN A 519 -18.32 -1.58 -14.91
CA GLN A 519 -17.54 -2.60 -14.20
C GLN A 519 -18.45 -3.67 -13.61
N ALA A 520 -19.56 -3.26 -12.98
CA ALA A 520 -20.54 -4.17 -12.39
C ALA A 520 -21.12 -5.11 -13.44
N LEU A 521 -21.56 -4.57 -14.59
CA LEU A 521 -22.08 -5.36 -15.70
C LEU A 521 -21.05 -6.35 -16.24
N GLU A 522 -19.81 -5.92 -16.44
CA GLU A 522 -18.75 -6.77 -16.98
C GLU A 522 -18.46 -7.97 -16.05
N VAL A 523 -18.31 -7.72 -14.74
CA VAL A 523 -18.06 -8.76 -13.75
C VAL A 523 -19.25 -9.69 -13.60
N LEU A 524 -20.46 -9.15 -13.38
CA LEU A 524 -21.68 -9.93 -13.19
C LEU A 524 -21.99 -10.80 -14.42
N TYR A 525 -21.82 -10.25 -15.63
CA TYR A 525 -22.07 -11.00 -16.86
C TYR A 525 -21.01 -12.08 -17.08
N ALA A 526 -19.73 -11.79 -16.81
CA ALA A 526 -18.68 -12.77 -16.93
C ALA A 526 -18.86 -13.92 -15.92
N LEU A 527 -19.22 -13.62 -14.66
CA LEU A 527 -19.60 -14.63 -13.66
C LEU A 527 -20.81 -15.44 -14.12
N TRP A 528 -21.85 -14.81 -14.65
CA TRP A 528 -23.03 -15.56 -15.08
C TRP A 528 -22.74 -16.48 -16.28
N ARG A 529 -21.89 -16.03 -17.22
CA ARG A 529 -21.63 -16.73 -18.48
C ARG A 529 -20.55 -17.81 -18.40
N LEU A 530 -19.48 -17.57 -17.65
CA LEU A 530 -18.25 -18.38 -17.72
C LEU A 530 -18.13 -19.38 -16.57
N ASP A 531 -19.08 -19.40 -15.64
CA ASP A 531 -18.82 -20.04 -14.35
C ASP A 531 -19.13 -21.54 -14.33
N GLU A 532 -18.11 -22.34 -14.66
CA GLU A 532 -17.88 -23.66 -14.03
C GLU A 532 -16.85 -23.55 -12.87
N THR A 533 -16.28 -22.35 -12.61
CA THR A 533 -14.97 -22.16 -11.94
C THR A 533 -14.99 -21.48 -10.56
N GLY A 534 -16.02 -20.72 -10.24
CA GLY A 534 -16.18 -19.84 -9.08
C GLY A 534 -17.30 -20.27 -8.15
N GLY A 535 -17.94 -21.42 -8.41
CA GLY A 535 -18.95 -22.03 -7.54
C GLY A 535 -20.31 -21.33 -7.53
N MET A 536 -20.53 -20.34 -8.39
CA MET A 536 -21.74 -19.49 -8.41
C MET A 536 -22.68 -19.84 -9.58
N GLN A 537 -22.39 -20.92 -10.32
CA GLN A 537 -23.21 -21.37 -11.43
C GLN A 537 -24.65 -21.67 -11.01
N GLY A 538 -25.61 -20.99 -11.63
CA GLY A 538 -27.03 -21.17 -11.33
C GLY A 538 -27.48 -20.56 -10.00
N ALA A 539 -26.62 -19.78 -9.32
CA ALA A 539 -27.02 -19.01 -8.16
C ALA A 539 -28.09 -17.99 -8.57
N LEU A 540 -29.31 -18.17 -8.06
CA LEU A 540 -30.45 -17.30 -8.38
C LEU A 540 -30.16 -15.83 -8.07
N ILE A 541 -29.38 -15.57 -7.01
CA ILE A 541 -28.98 -14.21 -6.63
C ILE A 541 -28.12 -13.55 -7.71
N LEU A 542 -27.12 -14.24 -8.28
CA LEU A 542 -26.27 -13.70 -9.35
C LEU A 542 -27.07 -13.31 -10.58
N GLN A 543 -27.98 -14.19 -11.02
CA GLN A 543 -28.87 -13.87 -12.15
C GLN A 543 -29.77 -12.68 -11.82
N THR A 544 -30.32 -12.62 -10.60
CA THR A 544 -31.20 -11.53 -10.17
C THR A 544 -30.45 -10.20 -10.13
N THR A 545 -29.24 -10.17 -9.58
CA THR A 545 -28.38 -8.98 -9.53
C THR A 545 -27.98 -8.54 -10.93
N LEU A 546 -27.62 -9.46 -11.83
CA LEU A 546 -27.30 -9.14 -13.23
C LEU A 546 -28.52 -8.54 -13.96
N CYS A 547 -29.70 -9.13 -13.82
CA CYS A 547 -30.92 -8.58 -14.43
C CYS A 547 -31.22 -7.17 -13.87
N ALA A 548 -31.11 -6.98 -12.55
CA ALA A 548 -31.28 -5.68 -11.92
C ALA A 548 -30.24 -4.66 -12.41
N ALA A 549 -28.98 -5.06 -12.62
CA ALA A 549 -27.92 -4.23 -13.16
C ALA A 549 -28.23 -3.79 -14.61
N ILE A 550 -28.68 -4.73 -15.46
CA ILE A 550 -29.05 -4.43 -16.84
C ILE A 550 -30.26 -3.49 -16.88
N ASP A 551 -31.30 -3.78 -16.12
CA ASP A 551 -32.51 -2.94 -16.05
C ASP A 551 -32.18 -1.53 -15.53
N ARG A 552 -31.35 -1.43 -14.48
CA ARG A 552 -30.90 -0.13 -13.96
C ARG A 552 -30.07 0.62 -14.99
N THR A 553 -29.16 -0.06 -15.67
CA THR A 553 -28.33 0.54 -16.72
C THR A 553 -29.18 1.05 -17.87
N LEU A 554 -30.14 0.26 -18.34
CA LEU A 554 -31.10 0.68 -19.38
C LEU A 554 -31.93 1.89 -18.94
N TRP A 555 -32.37 1.94 -17.68
CA TRP A 555 -33.05 3.12 -17.13
C TRP A 555 -32.14 4.35 -17.08
N LEU A 556 -30.89 4.19 -16.63
CA LEU A 556 -29.90 5.27 -16.58
C LEU A 556 -29.50 5.77 -17.97
N CYS A 557 -29.53 4.92 -19.01
CA CYS A 557 -29.32 5.34 -20.41
C CYS A 557 -30.29 6.45 -20.86
N GLU A 558 -31.49 6.53 -20.26
CA GLU A 558 -32.48 7.56 -20.61
C GLU A 558 -32.26 8.89 -19.86
N SER A 559 -31.31 8.93 -18.92
CA SER A 559 -30.95 10.17 -18.22
C SER A 559 -30.33 11.20 -19.17
N ASN A 560 -30.57 12.50 -18.95
CA ASN A 560 -30.04 13.57 -19.81
C ASN A 560 -28.80 14.25 -19.23
N GLY A 561 -28.15 13.64 -18.24
CA GLY A 561 -26.92 14.17 -17.66
C GLY A 561 -25.78 14.11 -18.66
N ARG A 562 -25.02 15.21 -18.81
CA ARG A 562 -23.75 15.20 -19.53
C ARG A 562 -22.68 14.65 -18.59
N PRO A 563 -21.95 13.57 -18.97
CA PRO A 563 -20.84 13.10 -18.14
C PRO A 563 -19.76 14.17 -18.08
N ASP A 564 -19.02 14.22 -16.97
CA ASP A 564 -17.83 15.05 -16.91
C ASP A 564 -16.73 14.46 -17.82
N GLU A 565 -15.86 15.30 -18.38
CA GLU A 565 -14.78 14.83 -19.29
C GLU A 565 -13.91 13.73 -18.67
N LYS A 566 -13.73 13.76 -17.34
CA LYS A 566 -12.98 12.73 -16.59
C LYS A 566 -13.69 11.37 -16.56
N GLU A 567 -15.00 11.36 -16.72
CA GLU A 567 -15.86 10.19 -16.65
C GLU A 567 -16.17 9.61 -18.04
N PHE A 568 -15.83 10.29 -19.13
CA PHE A 568 -16.12 9.86 -20.51
C PHE A 568 -15.72 8.40 -20.78
N HIS A 569 -14.54 7.98 -20.30
CA HIS A 569 -14.09 6.61 -20.48
C HIS A 569 -14.91 5.59 -19.69
N ALA A 570 -15.24 5.87 -18.43
CA ALA A 570 -16.09 5.01 -17.61
C ALA A 570 -17.53 4.95 -18.16
N HIS A 571 -18.06 6.10 -18.60
CA HIS A 571 -19.35 6.21 -19.26
C HIS A 571 -19.44 5.37 -20.53
N LEU A 572 -18.43 5.44 -21.41
CA LEU A 572 -18.37 4.61 -22.61
C LEU A 572 -18.12 3.13 -22.29
N HIS A 573 -17.40 2.82 -21.22
CA HIS A 573 -17.24 1.44 -20.74
C HIS A 573 -18.58 0.81 -20.34
N SER A 574 -19.46 1.56 -19.66
CA SER A 574 -20.84 1.13 -19.38
C SER A 574 -21.63 0.81 -20.65
N TRP A 575 -21.54 1.66 -21.68
CA TRP A 575 -22.14 1.41 -22.98
C TRP A 575 -21.59 0.14 -23.65
N GLN A 576 -20.27 -0.07 -23.59
CA GLN A 576 -19.60 -1.24 -24.16
C GLN A 576 -20.00 -2.54 -23.45
N ALA A 577 -20.05 -2.54 -22.12
CA ALA A 577 -20.47 -3.67 -21.31
C ALA A 577 -21.93 -4.04 -21.64
N LEU A 578 -22.83 -3.06 -21.67
CA LEU A 578 -24.23 -3.28 -22.05
C LEU A 578 -24.36 -3.83 -23.48
N CYS A 579 -23.68 -3.22 -24.46
CA CYS A 579 -23.74 -3.67 -25.85
C CYS A 579 -23.18 -5.09 -26.03
N HIS A 580 -22.13 -5.45 -25.30
CA HIS A 580 -21.59 -6.81 -25.30
C HIS A 580 -22.64 -7.84 -24.86
N ILE A 581 -23.35 -7.55 -23.77
CA ILE A 581 -24.43 -8.40 -23.25
C ILE A 581 -25.56 -8.51 -24.28
N LEU A 582 -26.05 -7.37 -24.79
CA LEU A 582 -27.17 -7.34 -25.75
C LEU A 582 -26.83 -8.08 -27.05
N ARG A 583 -25.58 -8.01 -27.52
CA ARG A 583 -25.13 -8.73 -28.71
C ARG A 583 -25.21 -10.23 -28.50
N ASP A 584 -24.79 -10.70 -27.34
CA ASP A 584 -24.83 -12.13 -27.06
C ASP A 584 -26.26 -12.64 -26.88
N LEU A 585 -27.17 -11.81 -26.32
CA LEU A 585 -28.61 -12.10 -26.33
C LEU A 585 -29.17 -12.16 -27.76
N HIS A 586 -28.74 -11.25 -28.64
CA HIS A 586 -29.11 -11.25 -30.05
C HIS A 586 -28.62 -12.51 -30.78
N CYS A 587 -27.44 -13.03 -30.44
CA CYS A 587 -26.90 -14.28 -30.97
C CYS A 587 -27.52 -15.56 -30.36
N GLY A 588 -28.52 -15.43 -29.47
CA GLY A 588 -29.33 -16.54 -28.98
C GLY A 588 -29.09 -16.94 -27.53
N ILE A 589 -28.24 -16.25 -26.77
CA ILE A 589 -28.11 -16.47 -25.32
C ILE A 589 -29.42 -16.05 -24.63
N GLN A 590 -29.96 -16.91 -23.76
CA GLN A 590 -31.20 -16.65 -23.04
C GLN A 590 -30.89 -16.20 -21.61
N LEU A 591 -31.26 -14.96 -21.27
CA LEU A 591 -31.23 -14.44 -19.89
C LEU A 591 -32.66 -14.09 -19.46
N PRO A 592 -33.32 -14.93 -18.64
CA PRO A 592 -34.68 -14.66 -18.18
C PRO A 592 -34.78 -13.35 -17.41
N GLY A 593 -35.70 -12.48 -17.81
CA GLY A 593 -35.96 -11.19 -17.17
C GLY A 593 -35.56 -9.97 -18.02
N VAL A 594 -34.67 -10.13 -19.00
CA VAL A 594 -34.22 -9.03 -19.87
C VAL A 594 -34.92 -9.10 -21.23
N SER A 595 -35.56 -8.00 -21.64
CA SER A 595 -36.23 -7.90 -22.95
C SER A 595 -35.33 -7.23 -23.99
N LEU A 596 -34.76 -8.02 -24.91
CA LEU A 596 -33.94 -7.51 -26.01
C LEU A 596 -34.69 -6.50 -26.90
N SER A 597 -35.99 -6.74 -27.16
CA SER A 597 -36.79 -5.83 -27.98
C SER A 597 -37.01 -4.47 -27.29
N ALA A 598 -37.20 -4.47 -25.96
CA ALA A 598 -37.31 -3.23 -25.19
C ALA A 598 -35.99 -2.45 -25.17
N ALA A 599 -34.85 -3.16 -25.01
CA ALA A 599 -33.52 -2.56 -25.07
C ALA A 599 -33.23 -1.95 -26.46
N LEU A 600 -33.50 -2.67 -27.55
CA LEU A 600 -33.34 -2.16 -28.92
C LEU A 600 -34.21 -0.92 -29.16
N ALA A 601 -35.47 -0.94 -28.73
CA ALA A 601 -36.36 0.21 -28.85
C ALA A 601 -35.86 1.42 -28.05
N LEU A 602 -35.21 1.20 -26.90
CA LEU A 602 -34.59 2.26 -26.10
C LEU A 602 -33.39 2.86 -26.81
N LEU A 603 -32.48 2.03 -27.35
CA LEU A 603 -31.33 2.49 -28.13
C LEU A 603 -31.77 3.32 -29.34
N GLU A 604 -32.82 2.89 -30.04
CA GLU A 604 -33.39 3.62 -31.17
C GLU A 604 -33.91 5.00 -30.74
N ARG A 605 -34.74 5.05 -29.69
CA ARG A 605 -35.21 6.33 -29.12
C ARG A 605 -34.05 7.23 -28.70
N ARG A 606 -33.03 6.67 -28.04
CA ARG A 606 -31.90 7.44 -27.51
C ARG A 606 -31.03 8.02 -28.62
N SER A 607 -30.77 7.25 -29.70
CA SER A 607 -30.02 7.75 -30.85
C SER A 607 -30.67 8.97 -31.52
N GLN A 608 -32.01 9.04 -31.49
CA GLN A 608 -32.82 10.10 -32.11
C GLN A 608 -33.24 11.21 -31.12
N ALA A 609 -32.94 11.07 -29.82
CA ALA A 609 -33.40 12.00 -28.80
C ALA A 609 -32.63 13.33 -28.88
N ILE A 610 -33.36 14.43 -29.11
CA ILE A 610 -32.79 15.79 -29.21
C ILE A 610 -32.11 16.23 -27.90
N HIS A 611 -32.64 15.79 -26.76
CA HIS A 611 -32.12 16.16 -25.44
C HIS A 611 -31.01 15.23 -24.91
N ALA A 612 -30.69 14.17 -25.64
CA ALA A 612 -29.58 13.29 -25.29
C ALA A 612 -28.24 13.95 -25.65
N THR A 613 -27.22 13.66 -24.84
CA THR A 613 -25.85 14.10 -25.14
C THR A 613 -25.40 13.53 -26.48
N ALA A 614 -24.55 14.26 -27.21
CA ALA A 614 -24.07 13.79 -28.50
C ALA A 614 -23.28 12.48 -28.36
N LEU A 615 -22.50 12.34 -27.27
CA LEU A 615 -21.82 11.11 -26.87
C LEU A 615 -22.77 9.91 -26.76
N ASP A 616 -23.88 10.04 -26.03
CA ASP A 616 -24.87 8.96 -25.86
C ASP A 616 -25.60 8.62 -27.16
N ARG A 617 -25.92 9.64 -27.97
CA ARG A 617 -26.56 9.43 -29.28
C ARG A 617 -25.65 8.59 -30.18
N GLY A 618 -24.37 8.94 -30.20
CA GLY A 618 -23.34 8.21 -30.91
C GLY A 618 -23.16 6.79 -30.39
N ALA A 619 -23.06 6.60 -29.07
CA ALA A 619 -22.92 5.29 -28.44
C ALA A 619 -24.15 4.39 -28.68
N ALA A 620 -25.36 4.93 -28.60
CA ALA A 620 -26.60 4.22 -28.86
C ALA A 620 -26.71 3.78 -30.34
N LEU A 621 -26.41 4.68 -31.29
CA LEU A 621 -26.38 4.32 -32.71
C LEU A 621 -25.28 3.29 -33.00
N GLY A 622 -24.09 3.46 -32.41
CA GLY A 622 -23.01 2.48 -32.51
C GLY A 622 -23.40 1.11 -31.97
N ALA A 623 -24.10 1.06 -30.83
CA ALA A 623 -24.64 -0.19 -30.30
C ALA A 623 -25.64 -0.84 -31.27
N LEU A 624 -26.56 -0.07 -31.85
CA LEU A 624 -27.51 -0.58 -32.87
C LEU A 624 -26.80 -1.12 -34.12
N MET A 625 -25.76 -0.44 -34.61
CA MET A 625 -24.95 -0.91 -35.73
C MET A 625 -24.24 -2.23 -35.40
N ARG A 626 -23.71 -2.35 -34.17
CA ARG A 626 -23.07 -3.58 -33.70
C ARG A 626 -24.04 -4.74 -33.50
N LEU A 627 -25.32 -4.43 -33.26
CA LEU A 627 -26.42 -5.38 -33.17
C LEU A 627 -27.10 -5.65 -34.52
N GLU A 628 -26.52 -5.16 -35.62
CA GLU A 628 -27.03 -5.33 -36.99
C GLU A 628 -28.50 -4.87 -37.16
N HIS A 629 -28.89 -3.81 -36.44
CA HIS A 629 -30.24 -3.29 -36.51
C HIS A 629 -30.54 -2.68 -37.89
N PRO A 630 -31.70 -2.96 -38.53
CA PRO A 630 -31.99 -2.51 -39.91
C PRO A 630 -31.92 -1.01 -40.13
N ASN A 631 -32.22 -0.21 -39.10
CA ASN A 631 -32.23 1.26 -39.18
C ASN A 631 -30.85 1.90 -38.87
N ALA A 632 -29.81 1.09 -38.62
CA ALA A 632 -28.48 1.56 -38.24
C ALA A 632 -27.46 1.21 -39.32
N SER A 633 -26.97 2.23 -40.04
CA SER A 633 -26.04 2.09 -41.16
C SER A 633 -24.98 3.20 -41.11
N ALA A 634 -23.95 3.12 -41.97
CA ALA A 634 -23.02 4.24 -42.13
C ALA A 634 -23.75 5.53 -42.57
N GLU A 635 -24.80 5.42 -43.37
CA GLU A 635 -25.59 6.58 -43.81
C GLU A 635 -26.28 7.25 -42.63
N SER A 636 -26.92 6.49 -41.73
CA SER A 636 -27.56 7.08 -40.55
C SER A 636 -26.56 7.66 -39.55
N ALA A 637 -25.34 7.11 -39.47
CA ALA A 637 -24.25 7.71 -38.70
C ALA A 637 -23.80 9.05 -39.30
N LEU A 638 -23.66 9.14 -40.63
CA LEU A 638 -23.31 10.38 -41.32
C LEU A 638 -24.42 11.44 -41.19
N ASP A 639 -25.68 11.04 -41.31
CA ASP A 639 -26.83 11.94 -41.13
C ASP A 639 -26.88 12.51 -39.71
N MET A 640 -26.57 11.71 -38.69
CA MET A 640 -26.47 12.18 -37.31
C MET A 640 -25.35 13.22 -37.15
N LEU A 641 -24.14 12.92 -37.65
CA LEU A 641 -22.99 13.83 -37.54
C LEU A 641 -23.25 15.15 -38.27
N ALA A 642 -23.92 15.11 -39.42
CA ALA A 642 -24.27 16.30 -40.20
C ALA A 642 -25.30 17.23 -39.53
N GLN A 643 -26.08 16.72 -38.59
CA GLN A 643 -27.11 17.49 -37.86
C GLN A 643 -26.61 18.11 -36.55
N LEU A 644 -25.39 17.77 -36.12
CA LEU A 644 -24.79 18.21 -34.86
C LEU A 644 -23.88 19.43 -35.08
N SER A 645 -23.66 20.20 -34.02
CA SER A 645 -22.60 21.22 -34.04
C SER A 645 -21.22 20.55 -34.17
N PRO A 646 -20.18 21.27 -34.62
CA PRO A 646 -18.84 20.70 -34.81
C PRO A 646 -18.29 20.00 -33.55
N THR A 647 -18.46 20.60 -32.37
CA THR A 647 -18.05 20.01 -31.09
C THR A 647 -18.85 18.76 -30.73
N GLU A 648 -20.18 18.82 -30.87
CA GLU A 648 -21.05 17.66 -30.62
C GLU A 648 -20.81 16.51 -31.61
N SER A 649 -20.44 16.82 -32.85
CA SER A 649 -20.10 15.82 -33.86
C SER A 649 -18.87 14.99 -33.44
N GLY A 650 -17.91 15.63 -32.77
CA GLY A 650 -16.74 14.97 -32.19
C GLY A 650 -17.13 14.01 -31.07
N GLU A 651 -17.96 14.45 -30.12
CA GLU A 651 -18.47 13.61 -29.04
C GLU A 651 -19.32 12.43 -29.57
N ALA A 652 -20.20 12.67 -30.54
CA ALA A 652 -20.99 11.60 -31.16
C ALA A 652 -20.13 10.59 -31.89
N LEU A 653 -19.09 11.04 -32.61
CA LEU A 653 -18.12 10.16 -33.24
C LEU A 653 -17.36 9.32 -32.21
N HIS A 654 -17.05 9.91 -31.05
CA HIS A 654 -16.41 9.22 -29.93
C HIS A 654 -17.25 8.02 -29.48
N GLY A 655 -18.55 8.22 -29.23
CA GLY A 655 -19.48 7.14 -28.87
C GLY A 655 -19.67 6.10 -29.99
N LEU A 656 -19.79 6.56 -31.25
CA LEU A 656 -19.94 5.67 -32.41
C LEU A 656 -18.75 4.72 -32.55
N LEU A 657 -17.52 5.23 -32.54
CA LEU A 657 -16.32 4.42 -32.71
C LEU A 657 -16.03 3.55 -31.49
N ALA A 658 -16.36 4.00 -30.28
CA ALA A 658 -16.22 3.16 -29.09
C ALA A 658 -17.03 1.86 -29.21
N LEU A 659 -18.20 1.89 -29.87
CA LEU A 659 -19.11 0.74 -29.95
C LEU A 659 -19.05 0.00 -31.30
N ALA A 660 -18.92 0.72 -32.41
CA ALA A 660 -19.05 0.22 -33.79
C ALA A 660 -17.82 0.45 -34.67
N ARG A 661 -16.60 0.57 -34.08
CA ARG A 661 -15.36 0.84 -34.84
C ARG A 661 -15.17 -0.03 -36.08
N HIS A 662 -15.41 -1.34 -35.98
CA HIS A 662 -15.18 -2.26 -37.11
C HIS A 662 -16.21 -2.04 -38.22
N GLN A 663 -17.49 -1.89 -37.86
CA GLN A 663 -18.59 -1.65 -38.81
C GLN A 663 -18.39 -0.34 -39.57
N LEU A 664 -17.89 0.70 -38.90
CA LEU A 664 -17.67 2.02 -39.51
C LEU A 664 -16.37 2.08 -40.32
N ALA A 665 -15.25 1.66 -39.74
CA ALA A 665 -13.93 1.75 -40.37
C ALA A 665 -13.74 0.78 -41.56
N SER A 666 -14.64 -0.19 -41.73
CA SER A 666 -14.64 -1.10 -42.88
C SER A 666 -15.53 -0.65 -44.04
N GLN A 667 -16.35 0.39 -43.85
CA GLN A 667 -17.33 0.86 -44.85
C GLN A 667 -16.78 2.06 -45.65
N PRO A 668 -16.50 1.91 -46.96
CA PRO A 668 -16.00 3.02 -47.79
C PRO A 668 -16.95 4.22 -47.85
N ALA A 669 -18.26 3.98 -47.78
CA ALA A 669 -19.29 5.02 -47.76
C ALA A 669 -19.16 5.93 -46.52
N PHE A 670 -18.85 5.35 -45.35
CA PHE A 670 -18.63 6.12 -44.14
C PHE A 670 -17.42 7.06 -44.28
N ILE A 671 -16.31 6.55 -44.82
CA ILE A 671 -15.08 7.34 -45.00
C ILE A 671 -15.30 8.48 -45.99
N ALA A 672 -15.94 8.20 -47.12
CA ALA A 672 -16.22 9.22 -48.11
C ALA A 672 -17.16 10.32 -47.57
N GLY A 673 -18.22 9.92 -46.87
CA GLY A 673 -19.15 10.86 -46.25
C GLY A 673 -18.52 11.67 -45.13
N PHE A 674 -17.75 11.02 -44.26
CA PHE A 674 -17.08 11.68 -43.13
C PHE A 674 -16.00 12.64 -43.62
N SER A 675 -15.24 12.26 -44.65
CA SER A 675 -14.31 13.16 -45.33
C SER A 675 -15.00 14.38 -45.94
N THR A 676 -16.19 14.20 -46.53
CA THR A 676 -17.00 15.30 -47.05
C THR A 676 -17.47 16.23 -45.92
N HIS A 677 -17.91 15.66 -44.80
CA HIS A 677 -18.32 16.42 -43.62
C HIS A 677 -17.16 17.26 -43.06
N LEU A 678 -15.96 16.68 -42.92
CA LEU A 678 -14.76 17.41 -42.49
C LEU A 678 -14.42 18.58 -43.42
N ASN A 679 -14.55 18.40 -44.74
CA ASN A 679 -14.28 19.46 -45.73
C ASN A 679 -15.33 20.58 -45.74
N GLN A 680 -16.48 20.41 -45.08
CA GLN A 680 -17.52 21.43 -44.95
C GLN A 680 -17.36 22.29 -43.69
N LEU A 681 -16.51 21.88 -42.74
CA LEU A 681 -16.23 22.65 -41.53
C LEU A 681 -15.37 23.88 -41.87
N SER A 682 -15.64 25.00 -41.20
CA SER A 682 -14.72 26.14 -41.23
C SER A 682 -13.43 25.81 -40.47
N ASP A 683 -12.35 26.55 -40.73
CA ASP A 683 -11.08 26.35 -40.01
C ASP A 683 -11.25 26.44 -38.48
N ALA A 684 -12.10 27.37 -38.00
CA ALA A 684 -12.39 27.54 -36.58
C ALA A 684 -13.20 26.36 -36.01
N ASP A 685 -14.21 25.90 -36.75
CA ASP A 685 -15.05 24.77 -36.36
C ASP A 685 -14.26 23.46 -36.32
N PHE A 686 -13.38 23.26 -37.29
CA PHE A 686 -12.49 22.11 -37.33
C PHE A 686 -11.54 22.09 -36.13
N ILE A 687 -10.91 23.23 -35.79
CA ILE A 687 -10.03 23.34 -34.62
C ILE A 687 -10.79 23.04 -33.32
N ASN A 688 -12.03 23.51 -33.19
CA ASN A 688 -12.86 23.26 -32.02
C ASN A 688 -13.27 21.77 -31.89
N ALA A 689 -13.55 21.09 -33.00
CA ALA A 689 -13.92 19.67 -33.00
C ALA A 689 -12.70 18.72 -32.87
N LEU A 690 -11.51 19.19 -33.23
CA LEU A 690 -10.31 18.37 -33.38
C LEU A 690 -9.92 17.52 -32.14
N PRO A 691 -10.02 18.01 -30.89
CA PRO A 691 -9.69 17.21 -29.71
C PRO A 691 -10.53 15.94 -29.60
N ASP A 692 -11.86 16.06 -29.71
CA ASP A 692 -12.80 14.94 -29.61
C ASP A 692 -12.69 14.00 -30.82
N LEU A 693 -12.50 14.56 -32.02
CA LEU A 693 -12.25 13.75 -33.23
C LEU A 693 -10.98 12.90 -33.09
N ARG A 694 -9.91 13.46 -32.50
CA ARG A 694 -8.67 12.70 -32.22
C ARG A 694 -8.89 11.65 -31.15
N ALA A 695 -9.61 11.98 -30.07
CA ALA A 695 -9.96 11.03 -29.02
C ALA A 695 -10.79 9.87 -29.58
N ALA A 696 -11.78 10.14 -30.44
CA ALA A 696 -12.60 9.14 -31.10
C ALA A 696 -11.74 8.15 -31.94
N MET A 697 -10.74 8.64 -32.66
CA MET A 697 -9.83 7.81 -33.45
C MET A 697 -8.90 6.93 -32.60
N ALA A 698 -8.70 7.24 -31.31
CA ALA A 698 -7.90 6.43 -30.40
C ALA A 698 -8.55 5.07 -30.09
N TRP A 699 -9.86 4.92 -30.28
CA TRP A 699 -10.59 3.65 -30.11
C TRP A 699 -10.23 2.59 -31.15
N LEU A 700 -9.60 2.97 -32.25
CA LEU A 700 -9.16 2.07 -33.30
C LEU A 700 -7.81 1.42 -32.90
N PRO A 701 -7.74 0.09 -32.72
CA PRO A 701 -6.48 -0.61 -32.52
C PRO A 701 -5.52 -0.42 -33.69
N PRO A 702 -4.20 -0.66 -33.53
CA PRO A 702 -3.21 -0.45 -34.59
C PRO A 702 -3.58 -1.08 -35.94
N ARG A 703 -4.16 -2.29 -35.93
CA ARG A 703 -4.59 -2.99 -37.15
C ARG A 703 -5.76 -2.30 -37.84
N GLU A 704 -6.77 -1.86 -37.10
CA GLU A 704 -7.95 -1.18 -37.64
C GLU A 704 -7.59 0.23 -38.14
N ARG A 705 -6.70 0.94 -37.43
CA ARG A 705 -6.12 2.21 -37.92
C ARG A 705 -5.38 2.03 -39.24
N GLY A 706 -4.61 0.94 -39.37
CA GLY A 706 -3.95 0.59 -40.63
C GLY A 706 -4.95 0.36 -41.76
N ALA A 707 -6.04 -0.35 -41.51
CA ALA A 707 -7.09 -0.59 -42.51
C ALA A 707 -7.80 0.72 -42.92
N LEU A 708 -8.18 1.55 -41.94
CA LEU A 708 -8.76 2.87 -42.18
C LEU A 708 -7.83 3.75 -43.02
N ALA A 709 -6.54 3.76 -42.70
CA ALA A 709 -5.54 4.53 -43.44
C ALA A 709 -5.43 4.14 -44.91
N HIS A 710 -5.51 2.84 -45.24
CA HIS A 710 -5.55 2.39 -46.63
C HIS A 710 -6.81 2.89 -47.35
N GLN A 711 -7.97 2.78 -46.70
CA GLN A 711 -9.23 3.25 -47.30
C GLN A 711 -9.25 4.78 -47.50
N VAL A 712 -8.62 5.54 -46.61
CA VAL A 712 -8.42 6.99 -46.80
C VAL A 712 -7.55 7.28 -48.03
N LEU A 713 -6.44 6.55 -48.22
CA LEU A 713 -5.60 6.71 -49.41
C LEU A 713 -6.35 6.34 -50.70
N GLU A 714 -7.16 5.29 -50.68
CA GLU A 714 -8.02 4.92 -51.80
C GLU A 714 -9.05 6.01 -52.13
N HIS A 715 -9.71 6.56 -51.10
CA HIS A 715 -10.69 7.63 -51.26
C HIS A 715 -10.10 8.87 -51.96
N TYR A 716 -8.88 9.27 -51.57
CA TYR A 716 -8.17 10.41 -52.15
C TYR A 716 -7.41 10.08 -53.44
N GLN A 717 -7.53 8.86 -53.99
CA GLN A 717 -6.82 8.40 -55.19
C GLN A 717 -5.27 8.43 -55.03
N LEU A 718 -4.81 8.20 -53.81
CA LEU A 718 -3.41 8.17 -53.39
C LEU A 718 -2.93 6.76 -53.00
N ALA A 719 -3.61 5.71 -53.50
CA ALA A 719 -3.31 4.30 -53.16
C ALA A 719 -1.86 3.86 -53.48
N GLN A 720 -1.16 4.60 -54.36
CA GLN A 720 0.27 4.40 -54.63
C GLN A 720 1.20 4.80 -53.47
N LEU A 721 0.72 5.56 -52.47
CA LEU A 721 1.52 5.93 -51.30
C LEU A 721 1.46 4.83 -50.23
N PRO A 722 2.58 4.49 -49.57
CA PRO A 722 2.55 3.57 -48.44
C PRO A 722 1.88 4.26 -47.23
N VAL A 723 1.14 3.52 -46.38
CA VAL A 723 0.47 4.08 -45.18
C VAL A 723 1.35 4.97 -44.30
N PRO A 724 2.64 4.67 -44.05
CA PRO A 724 3.55 5.57 -43.35
C PRO A 724 3.66 6.99 -43.95
N ALA A 725 3.30 7.19 -45.23
CA ALA A 725 3.24 8.51 -45.86
C ALA A 725 2.23 9.46 -45.17
N LEU A 726 1.15 8.93 -44.58
CA LEU A 726 0.19 9.71 -43.79
C LEU A 726 0.75 10.21 -42.46
N GLN A 727 1.87 9.63 -42.00
CA GLN A 727 2.59 10.04 -40.79
C GLN A 727 3.83 10.85 -41.11
N MET A 728 4.15 11.08 -42.39
CA MET A 728 5.27 11.92 -42.76
C MET A 728 4.98 13.35 -42.31
N PRO A 729 5.95 14.04 -41.68
CA PRO A 729 5.80 15.43 -41.35
C PRO A 729 5.50 16.21 -42.64
N LEU A 730 4.39 16.93 -42.66
CA LEU A 730 4.06 17.85 -43.75
C LEU A 730 5.22 18.83 -43.89
N HIS A 731 5.72 19.01 -45.11
CA HIS A 731 6.81 19.94 -45.36
C HIS A 731 6.27 21.38 -45.25
N CYS A 732 6.26 21.89 -44.03
CA CYS A 732 5.91 23.28 -43.75
C CYS A 732 7.14 24.15 -44.06
N PRO A 733 7.03 25.16 -44.95
CA PRO A 733 8.13 26.09 -45.17
C PRO A 733 8.58 26.70 -43.83
N PRO A 734 9.90 26.86 -43.58
CA PRO A 734 10.39 27.45 -42.33
C PRO A 734 9.76 28.80 -42.01
N GLN A 735 9.39 29.57 -43.04
CA GLN A 735 8.70 30.84 -42.91
C GLN A 735 7.29 30.69 -42.30
N THR A 736 6.57 29.63 -42.66
CA THR A 736 5.23 29.35 -42.15
C THR A 736 5.28 28.88 -40.70
N ILE A 737 6.26 28.05 -40.34
CA ILE A 737 6.50 27.64 -38.93
C ILE A 737 6.83 28.87 -38.07
N ALA A 738 7.76 29.72 -38.54
CA ALA A 738 8.14 30.95 -37.83
C ALA A 738 6.94 31.91 -37.67
N HIS A 739 6.10 32.02 -38.69
CA HIS A 739 4.87 32.83 -38.64
C HIS A 739 3.88 32.30 -37.59
N HIS A 740 3.63 30.99 -37.54
CA HIS A 740 2.74 30.40 -36.53
C HIS A 740 3.30 30.49 -35.10
N GLN A 741 4.61 30.27 -34.91
CA GLN A 741 5.26 30.48 -33.62
C GLN A 741 5.14 31.94 -33.14
N GLN A 742 5.23 32.90 -34.06
CA GLN A 742 5.04 34.31 -33.74
C GLN A 742 3.59 34.61 -33.34
N LEU A 743 2.60 34.03 -34.02
CA LEU A 743 1.19 34.14 -33.65
C LEU A 743 0.89 33.49 -32.29
N GLU A 744 1.49 32.33 -32.01
CA GLU A 744 1.38 31.65 -30.71
C GLU A 744 1.98 32.48 -29.58
N GLN A 745 3.17 33.04 -29.78
CA GLN A 745 3.78 33.97 -28.81
C GLN A 745 2.92 35.23 -28.59
N GLN A 746 2.31 35.78 -29.64
CA GLN A 746 1.39 36.91 -29.52
C GLN A 746 0.10 36.56 -28.77
N ALA A 747 -0.44 35.36 -29.00
CA ALA A 747 -1.61 34.85 -28.27
C ALA A 747 -1.28 34.63 -26.79
N LEU A 748 -0.15 33.99 -26.48
CA LEU A 748 0.31 33.77 -25.11
C LEU A 748 0.60 35.07 -24.37
N ALA A 749 1.26 36.03 -25.02
CA ALA A 749 1.48 37.37 -24.46
C ALA A 749 0.16 38.11 -24.20
N SER A 750 -0.83 37.95 -25.08
CA SER A 750 -2.16 38.51 -24.86
C SER A 750 -2.84 37.83 -23.66
N LEU A 751 -2.85 36.50 -23.59
CA LEU A 751 -3.43 35.75 -22.47
C LEU A 751 -2.76 36.11 -21.12
N GLN A 752 -1.44 36.31 -21.11
CA GLN A 752 -0.71 36.83 -19.94
C GLN A 752 -1.15 38.26 -19.58
N HIS A 753 -1.32 39.14 -20.57
CA HIS A 753 -1.82 40.50 -20.33
C HIS A 753 -3.21 40.53 -19.70
N TRP A 754 -4.08 39.58 -20.08
CA TRP A 754 -5.43 39.45 -19.52
C TRP A 754 -5.49 38.61 -18.23
N GLY A 755 -4.36 38.10 -17.72
CA GLY A 755 -4.30 37.30 -16.50
C GLY A 755 -4.91 35.90 -16.61
N VAL A 756 -5.11 35.40 -17.83
CA VAL A 756 -5.76 34.10 -18.11
C VAL A 756 -4.75 32.95 -18.09
N PHE A 757 -3.45 33.24 -18.20
CA PHE A 757 -2.38 32.24 -18.26
C PHE A 757 -1.21 32.62 -17.33
N HIS A 758 -0.95 31.80 -16.31
CA HIS A 758 0.22 31.87 -15.44
C HIS A 758 1.12 30.65 -15.72
N VAL A 759 2.39 30.91 -16.02
CA VAL A 759 3.43 29.89 -16.22
C VAL A 759 4.00 29.48 -14.88
#